data_AF-R8BA12-F1
#
_entry.id   AF-R8BA12-F1
#
_cell.length_a   1.000
_cell.length_b   1.000
_cell.length_c   1.000
_cell.angle_alpha   90.00
_cell.angle_beta   90.00
_cell.angle_gamma   90.00
#
_symmetry.space_group_name_H-M   'P 1'
#
loop_
_entity.id
_entity.type
_entity.pdbx_description
1 polymer ?
#
loop_
_entity_poly.entity_id
_entity_poly.type
_entity_poly.pdbx_seq_one_letter_code
_entity_poly.pdbx_strand_id
1 'polypeptide(L)'
;MADTTASQAPASPGPAGAETEGSGAPDTANKFQNAISAWRNIDMTTLVSNLDTTASEIVAYQRDSTVQRKDLAQKTKDFRKLDDASKLVENFIDLLTNHSKSINSAFLQTYTSLSDAPDPYPLLEASVDSMLVSEDTLPKLTEENQHLQSTVTKLTTQLEEAESRLETERAARKQIEDNLETKVKEVESSWVAVLDEKKDNWEAKEKALEDKVENQDRLLNEIKASYEVNQRLGRSEGADESSQGHVTSAELEMVNSDLERTSARLAEVEARNEQLRLELAQSKSQVPTQQAASLEDDPGYMRMRSENSSLIRKLDASRVEKEGLKRELDTKLRSLEREVGLLKEERDSMKAKIQKWSDYDDVKQELEVLKSIEFSTGDDDETHDIPDEQNGAAKGKGDTLEQLLLARNKKLSEELTILRVSHQDLQNRLQNLQEELSRTNADLERSQNLNEKLENDLANLQSEHTNAFPSGASVAGTYVSRGFNPRDSPGEPMGGGSGILPMITAQRDRFKKRNAELEKEVSESHRTVSQLRQEIAALQKDNLNLYEKTRYVSSYNRAGPTSAATAATSSSSASAYSSNPNPSTVSIGGTGNPGIALDRYRKAYESNISPFAAFRGRESARAYKRMSFPERVVYSVTRMVLASRTSRNLFAAYCVALHVLVFFSLYWLGTSDAEQHATNFGSSVAAAAAGAAAAGAAGGDDHGDWKAENFNGN
;
A
#
# COMPACT_ATOMS: atom_id res chain seq x y z
N MET A 1 -13.44 -25.30 44.66
CA MET A 1 -12.67 -25.11 45.89
C MET A 1 -11.71 -23.95 45.65
N ALA A 2 -11.70 -22.99 46.59
CA ALA A 2 -10.93 -21.73 46.64
C ALA A 2 -11.24 -20.75 45.49
N ASP A 3 -12.23 -19.86 45.57
CA ASP A 3 -12.66 -18.92 46.63
C ASP A 3 -11.66 -17.76 46.82
N THR A 4 -11.93 -16.64 46.15
CA THR A 4 -11.46 -15.32 46.57
C THR A 4 -12.55 -14.31 46.25
N THR A 5 -13.14 -13.84 47.34
CA THR A 5 -14.33 -13.02 47.49
C THR A 5 -14.10 -11.57 47.07
N ALA A 6 -14.97 -11.02 46.23
CA ALA A 6 -15.29 -9.60 46.23
C ALA A 6 -16.81 -9.43 46.27
N SER A 7 -17.25 -8.81 47.36
CA SER A 7 -18.61 -8.71 47.86
C SER A 7 -19.55 -7.97 46.90
N GLN A 8 -20.67 -8.61 46.60
CA GLN A 8 -21.83 -8.04 45.93
C GLN A 8 -22.74 -7.42 47.00
N ALA A 9 -23.01 -6.11 46.88
CA ALA A 9 -24.01 -5.39 47.67
C ALA A 9 -24.95 -4.62 46.73
N PRO A 10 -26.20 -4.36 47.16
CA PRO A 10 -27.37 -4.45 46.29
C PRO A 10 -27.69 -3.14 45.55
N ALA A 11 -28.25 -3.31 44.35
CA ALA A 11 -28.86 -2.24 43.58
C ALA A 11 -30.06 -1.65 44.34
N SER A 12 -29.95 -0.37 44.72
CA SER A 12 -31.10 0.46 45.08
C SER A 12 -31.90 0.84 43.82
N PRO A 13 -33.23 0.97 43.92
CA PRO A 13 -34.05 1.36 42.79
C PRO A 13 -33.83 2.85 42.51
N GLY A 14 -33.43 3.17 41.27
CA GLY A 14 -33.42 4.55 40.79
C GLY A 14 -34.83 5.16 40.90
N PRO A 15 -34.97 6.43 41.29
CA PRO A 15 -36.27 7.07 41.28
C PRO A 15 -36.71 7.25 39.83
N ALA A 16 -37.97 6.91 39.59
CA ALA A 16 -38.67 7.09 38.34
C ALA A 16 -38.45 8.50 37.77
N GLY A 17 -38.12 8.55 36.48
CA GLY A 17 -38.12 9.77 35.71
C GLY A 17 -39.51 10.41 35.76
N ALA A 18 -39.58 11.55 36.41
CA ALA A 18 -40.59 12.54 36.11
C ALA A 18 -40.11 13.29 34.86
N GLU A 19 -40.73 12.96 33.73
CA GLU A 19 -40.72 13.79 32.54
C GLU A 19 -41.11 15.22 32.95
N THR A 20 -40.12 16.11 33.00
CA THR A 20 -40.33 17.55 33.01
C THR A 20 -39.71 18.10 31.76
N GLU A 21 -40.63 18.53 30.90
CA GLU A 21 -40.46 19.26 29.65
C GLU A 21 -39.17 20.09 29.58
N GLY A 22 -38.36 19.76 28.57
CA GLY A 22 -37.25 20.58 28.14
C GLY A 22 -37.76 21.91 27.58
N SER A 23 -37.52 23.00 28.30
CA SER A 23 -37.59 24.37 27.77
C SER A 23 -36.66 25.38 28.47
N GLY A 24 -35.64 24.92 29.21
CA GLY A 24 -34.79 25.81 30.05
C GLY A 24 -33.36 26.09 29.55
N ALA A 25 -32.88 25.48 28.47
CA ALA A 25 -31.45 25.52 28.10
C ALA A 25 -30.93 26.79 27.39
N PRO A 26 -31.71 27.61 26.65
CA PRO A 26 -31.13 28.76 25.94
C PRO A 26 -30.90 29.99 26.86
N ASP A 27 -31.59 30.07 28.00
CA ASP A 27 -31.52 31.26 28.86
C ASP A 27 -30.28 31.30 29.76
N THR A 28 -29.71 30.15 30.13
CA THR A 28 -28.52 30.09 30.98
C THR A 28 -27.23 30.38 30.21
N ALA A 29 -27.11 29.87 28.98
CA ALA A 29 -26.00 30.19 28.08
C ALA A 29 -25.94 31.68 27.75
N ASN A 30 -27.09 32.31 27.51
CA ASN A 30 -27.19 33.76 27.32
C ASN A 30 -26.81 34.53 28.59
N LYS A 31 -27.20 34.07 29.78
CA LYS A 31 -26.81 34.72 31.06
C LYS A 31 -25.30 34.63 31.32
N PHE A 32 -24.67 33.49 31.00
CA PHE A 32 -23.21 33.32 31.13
C PHE A 32 -22.43 34.18 30.12
N GLN A 33 -22.84 34.19 28.85
CA GLN A 33 -22.23 35.05 27.82
C GLN A 33 -22.44 36.53 28.14
N ASN A 34 -23.61 36.91 28.64
CA ASN A 34 -23.88 38.27 29.12
C ASN A 34 -23.00 38.63 30.31
N ALA A 35 -22.79 37.73 31.28
CA ALA A 35 -21.89 37.97 32.41
C ALA A 35 -20.42 38.14 31.95
N ILE A 36 -19.95 37.31 31.01
CA ILE A 36 -18.60 37.42 30.43
C ILE A 36 -18.44 38.76 29.71
N SER A 37 -19.41 39.16 28.90
CA SER A 37 -19.39 40.45 28.21
C SER A 37 -19.43 41.64 29.18
N ALA A 38 -20.19 41.53 30.27
CA ALA A 38 -20.27 42.55 31.30
C ALA A 38 -18.93 42.72 32.03
N TRP A 39 -18.30 41.62 32.47
CA TRP A 39 -16.99 41.67 33.12
C TRP A 39 -15.86 42.09 32.19
N ARG A 40 -15.93 41.73 30.90
CA ARG A 40 -15.01 42.23 29.87
C ARG A 40 -15.10 43.75 29.69
N ASN A 41 -16.32 44.28 29.67
CA ASN A 41 -16.56 45.71 29.46
C ASN A 41 -16.26 46.55 30.70
N ILE A 42 -16.40 45.97 31.90
CA ILE A 42 -16.02 46.62 33.16
C ILE A 42 -14.51 46.80 33.24
N ASP A 43 -13.73 45.88 32.63
CA ASP A 43 -12.26 45.86 32.62
C ASP A 43 -11.69 46.20 34.00
N MET A 44 -11.68 45.18 34.86
CA MET A 44 -11.37 45.34 36.27
C MET A 44 -9.99 45.96 36.51
N THR A 45 -9.04 45.72 35.61
CA THR A 45 -7.69 46.29 35.69
C THR A 45 -7.71 47.80 35.50
N THR A 46 -8.42 48.30 34.49
CA THR A 46 -8.54 49.74 34.26
C THR A 46 -9.41 50.42 35.31
N LEU A 47 -10.47 49.75 35.78
CA LEU A 47 -11.33 50.26 36.84
C LEU A 47 -10.57 50.41 38.17
N VAL A 48 -9.79 49.41 38.57
CA VAL A 48 -8.95 49.47 39.78
C VAL A 48 -7.92 50.60 39.66
N SER A 49 -7.24 50.74 38.51
CA SER A 49 -6.28 51.84 38.30
C SER A 49 -6.93 53.24 38.40
N ASN A 50 -8.16 53.40 37.89
CA ASN A 50 -8.90 54.65 38.02
C ASN A 50 -9.33 54.90 39.47
N LEU A 51 -9.80 53.85 40.16
CA LEU A 51 -10.17 53.92 41.56
C LEU A 51 -8.96 54.21 42.47
N ASP A 52 -7.78 53.64 42.19
CA ASP A 52 -6.51 53.94 42.89
C ASP A 52 -6.18 55.43 42.82
N THR A 53 -6.32 56.02 41.64
CA THR A 53 -6.07 57.45 41.41
C THR A 53 -7.04 58.29 42.23
N THR A 54 -8.34 58.00 42.15
CA THR A 54 -9.36 58.73 42.92
C THR A 54 -9.23 58.52 44.44
N ALA A 55 -8.84 57.33 44.89
CA ALA A 55 -8.56 57.06 46.31
C ALA A 55 -7.37 57.88 46.80
N SER A 56 -6.31 57.99 46.00
CA SER A 56 -5.14 58.80 46.32
C SER A 56 -5.48 60.30 46.43
N GLU A 57 -6.32 60.80 45.52
CA GLU A 57 -6.82 62.18 45.54
C GLU A 57 -7.71 62.44 46.76
N ILE A 58 -8.63 61.52 47.09
CA ILE A 58 -9.48 61.62 48.27
C ILE A 58 -8.64 61.67 49.56
N VAL A 59 -7.59 60.85 49.66
CA VAL A 59 -6.67 60.87 50.81
C VAL A 59 -5.89 62.18 50.88
N ALA A 60 -5.46 62.73 49.74
CA ALA A 60 -4.81 64.05 49.66
C ALA A 60 -5.78 65.16 50.12
N TYR A 61 -7.02 65.18 49.60
CA TYR A 61 -8.05 66.12 50.01
C TYR A 61 -8.44 65.98 51.48
N GLN A 62 -8.44 64.77 52.04
CA GLN A 62 -8.67 64.56 53.46
C GLN A 62 -7.54 65.17 54.30
N ARG A 63 -6.28 64.97 53.90
CA ARG A 63 -5.12 65.62 54.55
C ARG A 63 -5.22 67.13 54.46
N ASP A 64 -5.44 67.66 53.27
CA ASP A 64 -5.54 69.11 53.04
C ASP A 64 -6.73 69.72 53.80
N SER A 65 -7.88 69.05 53.84
CA SER A 65 -9.05 69.49 54.62
C SER A 65 -8.75 69.54 56.13
N THR A 66 -7.95 68.61 56.66
CA THR A 66 -7.54 68.65 58.08
C THR A 66 -6.57 69.79 58.37
N VAL A 67 -5.63 70.06 57.44
CA VAL A 67 -4.68 71.18 57.55
C VAL A 67 -5.41 72.52 57.42
N GLN A 68 -6.28 72.67 56.43
CA GLN A 68 -7.09 73.86 56.21
C GLN A 68 -8.05 74.12 57.38
N ARG A 69 -8.67 73.07 57.98
CA ARG A 69 -9.45 73.23 59.21
C ARG A 69 -8.59 73.70 60.39
N LYS A 70 -7.36 73.19 60.53
CA LYS A 70 -6.44 73.62 61.59
C LYS A 70 -5.99 75.07 61.37
N ASP A 71 -5.68 75.47 60.14
CA ASP A 71 -5.33 76.84 59.76
C ASP A 71 -6.52 77.80 59.93
N LEU A 72 -7.73 77.38 59.57
CA LEU A 72 -8.95 78.16 59.76
C LEU A 72 -9.28 78.32 61.24
N ALA A 73 -9.17 77.26 62.06
CA ALA A 73 -9.34 77.33 63.50
C ALA A 73 -8.29 78.24 64.19
N GLN A 74 -7.06 78.26 63.66
CA GLN A 74 -6.01 79.17 64.13
C GLN A 74 -6.34 80.63 63.75
N LYS A 75 -6.74 80.88 62.50
CA LYS A 75 -7.16 82.20 62.01
C LYS A 75 -8.43 82.73 62.72
N THR A 76 -9.41 81.88 63.05
CA THR A 76 -10.59 82.31 63.85
C THR A 76 -10.27 82.52 65.33
N LYS A 77 -9.25 81.83 65.87
CA LYS A 77 -8.74 82.11 67.23
C LYS A 77 -8.04 83.47 67.31
N ASP A 78 -7.37 83.88 66.23
CA ASP A 78 -6.78 85.22 66.08
C ASP A 78 -7.85 86.31 65.86
N PHE A 79 -9.04 85.94 65.35
CA PHE A 79 -10.22 86.80 65.12
C PHE A 79 -11.32 86.63 66.19
N ARG A 80 -11.02 86.73 67.49
CA ARG A 80 -12.09 86.57 68.50
C ARG A 80 -12.92 87.83 68.75
N LYS A 81 -13.98 88.00 67.95
CA LYS A 81 -15.38 88.36 68.34
C LYS A 81 -16.21 88.52 67.06
N LEU A 82 -16.96 87.50 66.66
CA LEU A 82 -17.98 87.61 65.61
C LEU A 82 -19.32 86.99 66.04
N ASP A 83 -20.37 87.58 65.46
CA ASP A 83 -21.80 87.55 65.80
C ASP A 83 -22.52 86.25 65.38
N ASP A 84 -23.72 86.01 65.96
CA ASP A 84 -24.47 84.74 65.91
C ASP A 84 -24.85 84.24 64.50
N ALA A 85 -24.87 85.11 63.47
CA ALA A 85 -25.08 84.72 62.07
C ALA A 85 -23.95 83.80 61.52
N SER A 86 -22.75 83.89 62.08
CA SER A 86 -21.57 83.11 61.69
C SER A 86 -21.64 81.64 62.14
N LYS A 87 -22.43 81.35 63.19
CA LYS A 87 -22.58 80.00 63.78
C LYS A 87 -23.45 79.06 62.94
N LEU A 88 -24.40 79.61 62.17
CA LEU A 88 -25.21 78.81 61.24
C LEU A 88 -24.36 78.28 60.07
N VAL A 89 -23.43 79.12 59.59
CA VAL A 89 -22.45 78.76 58.56
C VAL A 89 -21.47 77.70 59.09
N GLU A 90 -21.04 77.82 60.35
CA GLU A 90 -20.22 76.81 61.04
C GLU A 90 -20.92 75.45 61.14
N ASN A 91 -22.19 75.40 61.57
CA ASN A 91 -22.98 74.15 61.61
C ASN A 91 -23.16 73.49 60.23
N PHE A 92 -23.36 74.29 59.16
CA PHE A 92 -23.44 73.76 57.79
C PHE A 92 -22.09 73.21 57.31
N ILE A 93 -20.99 73.88 57.63
CA ILE A 93 -19.63 73.41 57.34
C ILE A 93 -19.34 72.10 58.06
N ASP A 94 -19.77 71.94 59.31
CA ASP A 94 -19.60 70.70 60.08
C ASP A 94 -20.45 69.54 59.54
N LEU A 95 -21.69 69.81 59.11
CA LEU A 95 -22.54 68.84 58.43
C LEU A 95 -21.93 68.39 57.10
N LEU A 96 -21.49 69.33 56.27
CA LEU A 96 -20.81 69.05 54.99
C LEU A 96 -19.53 68.24 55.20
N THR A 97 -18.79 68.58 56.25
CA THR A 97 -17.56 67.90 56.65
C THR A 97 -17.81 66.46 57.10
N ASN A 98 -18.83 66.23 57.92
CA ASN A 98 -19.19 64.88 58.36
C ASN A 98 -19.75 64.04 57.22
N HIS A 99 -20.52 64.65 56.31
CA HIS A 99 -20.98 64.00 55.08
C HIS A 99 -19.81 63.61 54.17
N SER A 100 -18.85 64.52 53.94
CA SER A 100 -17.63 64.22 53.17
C SER A 100 -16.78 63.13 53.81
N LYS A 101 -16.62 63.13 55.14
CA LYS A 101 -15.94 62.04 55.85
C LYS A 101 -16.66 60.69 55.69
N SER A 102 -17.99 60.69 55.76
CA SER A 102 -18.82 59.48 55.59
C SER A 102 -18.69 58.91 54.18
N ILE A 103 -18.79 59.77 53.15
CA ILE A 103 -18.62 59.37 51.73
C ILE A 103 -17.22 58.84 51.49
N ASN A 104 -16.18 59.54 51.96
CA ASN A 104 -14.79 59.12 51.78
C ASN A 104 -14.52 57.79 52.49
N SER A 105 -15.08 57.60 53.69
CA SER A 105 -14.97 56.33 54.42
C SER A 105 -15.68 55.18 53.72
N ALA A 106 -16.90 55.41 53.21
CA ALA A 106 -17.66 54.40 52.48
C ALA A 106 -16.98 54.04 51.15
N PHE A 107 -16.48 55.03 50.42
CA PHE A 107 -15.72 54.84 49.18
C PHE A 107 -14.46 54.00 49.42
N LEU A 108 -13.63 54.36 50.40
CA LEU A 108 -12.40 53.63 50.70
C LEU A 108 -12.70 52.19 51.14
N GLN A 109 -13.78 51.95 51.90
CA GLN A 109 -14.20 50.60 52.29
C GLN A 109 -14.60 49.74 51.08
N THR A 110 -15.36 50.31 50.14
CA THR A 110 -15.73 49.61 48.90
C THR A 110 -14.53 49.40 47.99
N TYR A 111 -13.63 50.38 47.91
CA TYR A 111 -12.43 50.33 47.11
C TYR A 111 -11.46 49.24 47.59
N THR A 112 -11.14 49.16 48.88
CA THR A 112 -10.27 48.09 49.41
C THR A 112 -10.82 46.69 49.12
N SER A 113 -12.13 46.52 49.26
CA SER A 113 -12.79 45.23 48.98
C SER A 113 -12.74 44.86 47.49
N LEU A 114 -12.65 45.85 46.62
CA LEU A 114 -12.71 45.72 45.16
C LEU A 114 -11.30 45.64 44.53
N SER A 115 -10.29 46.30 45.12
CA SER A 115 -8.89 46.27 44.69
C SER A 115 -8.19 44.97 45.06
N ASP A 116 -8.58 44.34 46.17
CA ASP A 116 -7.99 43.08 46.65
C ASP A 116 -8.59 41.83 45.97
N ALA A 117 -9.71 41.99 45.24
CA ALA A 117 -10.38 40.88 44.57
C ALA A 117 -9.72 40.57 43.21
N PRO A 118 -9.37 39.30 42.92
CA PRO A 118 -8.85 38.91 41.61
C PRO A 118 -9.93 39.00 40.52
N ASP A 119 -9.53 39.36 39.30
CA ASP A 119 -10.44 39.48 38.16
C ASP A 119 -11.12 38.13 37.83
N PRO A 120 -12.48 38.06 37.82
CA PRO A 120 -13.21 36.84 37.49
C PRO A 120 -13.24 36.52 35.99
N TYR A 121 -12.93 37.47 35.10
CA TYR A 121 -13.06 37.29 33.64
C TYR A 121 -12.23 36.11 33.08
N PRO A 122 -10.94 35.94 33.43
CA PRO A 122 -10.12 34.84 32.92
C PRO A 122 -10.60 33.46 33.36
N LEU A 123 -11.19 33.35 34.56
CA LEU A 123 -11.74 32.09 35.06
C LEU A 123 -13.04 31.72 34.32
N LEU A 124 -13.86 32.73 33.99
CA LEU A 124 -15.07 32.53 33.22
C LEU A 124 -14.75 32.13 31.77
N GLU A 125 -13.74 32.73 31.15
CA GLU A 125 -13.25 32.35 29.82
C GLU A 125 -12.74 30.90 29.80
N ALA A 126 -11.86 30.53 30.74
CA ALA A 126 -11.36 29.17 30.86
C ALA A 126 -12.47 28.14 31.10
N SER A 127 -13.53 28.53 31.83
CA SER A 127 -14.69 27.66 32.06
C SER A 127 -15.48 27.39 30.77
N VAL A 128 -15.63 28.40 29.91
CA VAL A 128 -16.29 28.27 28.60
C VAL A 128 -15.44 27.41 27.66
N ASP A 129 -14.14 27.65 27.59
CA ASP A 129 -13.23 26.86 26.77
C ASP A 129 -13.24 25.39 27.19
N SER A 130 -13.22 25.10 28.50
CA SER A 130 -13.31 23.72 29.00
C SER A 130 -14.65 23.05 28.66
N MET A 131 -15.75 23.82 28.69
CA MET A 131 -17.08 23.31 28.33
C MET A 131 -17.17 23.03 26.83
N LEU A 132 -16.67 23.93 25.98
CA LEU A 132 -16.64 23.74 24.52
C LEU A 132 -15.76 22.55 24.13
N VAL A 133 -14.57 22.42 24.74
CA VAL A 133 -13.70 21.25 24.53
C VAL A 133 -14.42 19.96 24.97
N SER A 134 -15.16 20.00 26.08
CA SER A 134 -15.94 18.84 26.51
C SER A 134 -17.08 18.50 25.54
N GLU A 135 -17.77 19.50 24.99
CA GLU A 135 -18.86 19.33 24.02
C GLU A 135 -18.37 18.74 22.69
N ASP A 136 -17.17 19.11 22.23
CA ASP A 136 -16.56 18.58 21.01
C ASP A 136 -15.94 17.18 21.16
N THR A 137 -15.44 16.85 22.36
CA THR A 137 -14.67 15.62 22.61
C THR A 137 -15.53 14.46 23.08
N LEU A 138 -16.59 14.74 23.84
CA LEU A 138 -17.51 13.73 24.36
C LEU A 138 -18.21 12.92 23.25
N PRO A 139 -18.79 13.51 22.18
CA PRO A 139 -19.42 12.73 21.11
C PRO A 139 -18.41 11.81 20.40
N LYS A 140 -17.20 12.31 20.12
CA LYS A 140 -16.13 11.52 19.48
C LYS A 140 -15.71 10.33 20.34
N LEU A 141 -15.55 10.54 21.64
CA LEU A 141 -15.25 9.46 22.59
C LEU A 141 -16.39 8.46 22.69
N THR A 142 -17.66 8.90 22.66
CA THR A 142 -18.81 7.99 22.68
C THR A 142 -18.94 7.18 21.40
N GLU A 143 -18.70 7.79 20.23
CA GLU A 143 -18.69 7.10 18.93
C GLU A 143 -17.55 6.08 18.86
N GLU A 144 -16.35 6.43 19.33
CA GLU A 144 -15.23 5.50 19.39
C GLU A 144 -15.52 4.34 20.36
N ASN A 145 -16.11 4.62 21.53
CA ASN A 145 -16.49 3.57 22.48
C ASN A 145 -17.54 2.63 21.89
N GLN A 146 -18.56 3.17 21.21
CA GLN A 146 -19.58 2.38 20.52
C GLN A 146 -18.98 1.56 19.37
N HIS A 147 -18.07 2.15 18.60
CA HIS A 147 -17.34 1.45 17.55
C HIS A 147 -16.48 0.32 18.13
N LEU A 148 -15.73 0.57 19.20
CA LEU A 148 -14.95 -0.44 19.90
C LEU A 148 -15.85 -1.57 20.43
N GLN A 149 -16.97 -1.26 21.07
CA GLN A 149 -17.95 -2.26 21.50
C GLN A 149 -18.51 -3.08 20.32
N SER A 150 -18.81 -2.45 19.18
CA SER A 150 -19.25 -3.14 17.97
C SER A 150 -18.16 -4.07 17.40
N THR A 151 -16.90 -3.63 17.41
CA THR A 151 -15.79 -4.48 16.96
C THR A 151 -15.54 -5.64 17.91
N VAL A 152 -15.63 -5.43 19.22
CA VAL A 152 -15.48 -6.50 20.23
C VAL A 152 -16.60 -7.53 20.05
N THR A 153 -17.86 -7.11 19.95
CA THR A 153 -18.98 -8.05 19.73
C THR A 153 -18.85 -8.81 18.40
N LYS A 154 -18.40 -8.16 17.33
CA LYS A 154 -18.12 -8.82 16.05
C LYS A 154 -16.97 -9.82 16.15
N LEU A 155 -15.89 -9.49 16.87
CA LEU A 155 -14.77 -10.41 17.07
C LEU A 155 -15.16 -11.59 17.97
N THR A 156 -15.94 -11.36 19.02
CA THR A 156 -16.45 -12.41 19.91
C THR A 156 -17.36 -13.37 19.14
N THR A 157 -18.28 -12.88 18.31
CA THR A 157 -19.14 -13.74 17.49
C THR A 157 -18.35 -14.53 16.44
N GLN A 158 -17.33 -13.93 15.82
CA GLN A 158 -16.42 -14.65 14.91
C GLN A 158 -15.61 -15.72 15.64
N LEU A 159 -15.19 -15.46 16.88
CA LEU A 159 -14.49 -16.43 17.71
C LEU A 159 -15.40 -17.61 18.05
N GLU A 160 -16.62 -17.34 18.53
CA GLU A 160 -17.62 -18.38 18.84
C GLU A 160 -17.98 -19.23 17.61
N GLU A 161 -18.14 -18.60 16.43
CA GLU A 161 -18.39 -19.33 15.18
C GLU A 161 -17.19 -20.20 14.78
N ALA A 162 -15.96 -19.70 14.94
CA ALA A 162 -14.74 -20.46 14.66
C ALA A 162 -14.56 -21.63 15.64
N GLU A 163 -14.83 -21.43 16.93
CA GLU A 163 -14.80 -22.47 17.95
C GLU A 163 -15.86 -23.54 17.70
N SER A 164 -17.08 -23.14 17.34
CA SER A 164 -18.15 -24.06 16.94
C SER A 164 -17.76 -24.90 15.73
N ARG A 165 -17.22 -24.27 14.67
CA ARG A 165 -16.73 -25.00 13.49
C ARG A 165 -15.61 -25.97 13.84
N LEU A 166 -14.65 -25.55 14.68
CA LEU A 166 -13.56 -26.42 15.15
C LEU A 166 -14.09 -27.64 15.90
N GLU A 167 -15.11 -27.46 16.75
CA GLU A 167 -15.71 -28.56 17.51
C GLU A 167 -16.45 -29.54 16.59
N THR A 168 -17.18 -29.04 15.58
CA THR A 168 -17.80 -29.92 14.57
C THR A 168 -16.77 -30.70 13.75
N GLU A 169 -15.63 -30.09 13.41
CA GLU A 169 -14.55 -30.77 12.70
C GLU A 169 -13.89 -31.83 13.59
N ARG A 170 -13.66 -31.54 14.87
CA ARG A 170 -13.14 -32.52 15.84
C ARG A 170 -14.09 -33.70 16.01
N ALA A 171 -15.38 -33.46 16.15
CA ALA A 171 -16.38 -34.51 16.24
C ALA A 171 -16.41 -35.38 14.97
N ALA A 172 -16.36 -34.76 13.79
CA ALA A 172 -16.30 -35.48 12.52
C ALA A 172 -15.01 -36.31 12.37
N ARG A 173 -13.85 -35.75 12.76
CA ARG A 173 -12.57 -36.48 12.77
C ARG A 173 -12.61 -37.68 13.70
N LYS A 174 -13.13 -37.50 14.91
CA LYS A 174 -13.29 -38.60 15.88
C LYS A 174 -14.22 -39.70 15.33
N GLN A 175 -15.34 -39.33 14.72
CA GLN A 175 -16.24 -40.31 14.11
C GLN A 175 -15.57 -41.11 12.97
N ILE A 176 -14.72 -40.46 12.16
CA ILE A 176 -13.95 -41.14 11.12
C ILE A 176 -12.91 -42.09 11.75
N GLU A 177 -12.23 -41.65 12.81
CA GLU A 177 -11.27 -42.46 13.55
C GLU A 177 -11.93 -43.70 14.18
N ASP A 178 -13.07 -43.53 14.87
CA ASP A 178 -13.85 -44.63 15.46
C ASP A 178 -14.32 -45.61 14.35
N ASN A 179 -14.75 -45.11 13.19
CA ASN A 179 -15.13 -45.93 12.04
C ASN A 179 -13.95 -46.68 11.40
N LEU A 180 -12.74 -46.10 11.42
CA LEU A 180 -11.54 -46.76 10.95
C LEU A 180 -11.07 -47.81 11.95
N GLU A 181 -11.10 -47.50 13.25
CA GLU A 181 -10.72 -48.43 14.32
C GLU A 181 -11.63 -49.67 14.33
N THR A 182 -12.94 -49.48 14.15
CA THR A 182 -13.89 -50.60 14.04
C THR A 182 -13.61 -51.48 12.82
N LYS A 183 -13.33 -50.89 11.65
CA LYS A 183 -12.93 -51.66 10.46
C LYS A 183 -11.60 -52.39 10.64
N VAL A 184 -10.63 -51.75 11.29
CA VAL A 184 -9.34 -52.40 11.61
C VAL A 184 -9.57 -53.58 12.53
N LYS A 185 -10.37 -53.43 13.60
CA LYS A 185 -10.74 -54.53 14.50
C LYS A 185 -11.48 -55.66 13.81
N GLU A 186 -12.37 -55.36 12.86
CA GLU A 186 -13.06 -56.38 12.05
C GLU A 186 -12.10 -57.13 11.12
N VAL A 187 -11.18 -56.41 10.48
CA VAL A 187 -10.14 -57.03 9.66
C VAL A 187 -9.22 -57.89 10.53
N GLU A 188 -8.73 -57.38 11.66
CA GLU A 188 -7.92 -58.13 12.62
C GLU A 188 -8.62 -59.39 13.10
N SER A 189 -9.90 -59.31 13.47
CA SER A 189 -10.66 -60.50 13.91
C SER A 189 -10.84 -61.52 12.79
N SER A 190 -11.07 -61.07 11.55
CA SER A 190 -11.15 -61.97 10.39
C SER A 190 -9.82 -62.67 10.10
N TRP A 191 -8.69 -61.97 10.24
CA TRP A 191 -7.37 -62.56 10.05
C TRP A 191 -7.00 -63.52 11.17
N VAL A 192 -7.36 -63.21 12.42
CA VAL A 192 -7.21 -64.12 13.55
C VAL A 192 -8.01 -65.40 13.31
N ALA A 193 -9.28 -65.29 12.89
CA ALA A 193 -10.11 -66.46 12.57
C ALA A 193 -9.52 -67.31 11.44
N VAL A 194 -8.99 -66.70 10.37
CA VAL A 194 -8.31 -67.42 9.28
C VAL A 194 -7.01 -68.09 9.75
N LEU A 195 -6.26 -67.45 10.64
CA LEU A 195 -5.05 -68.03 11.22
C LEU A 195 -5.39 -69.22 12.14
N ASP A 196 -6.44 -69.10 12.96
CA ASP A 196 -6.93 -70.16 13.81
C ASP A 196 -7.42 -71.35 12.98
N GLU A 197 -8.22 -71.12 11.92
CA GLU A 197 -8.66 -72.20 11.02
C GLU A 197 -7.47 -72.90 10.35
N LYS A 198 -6.45 -72.14 9.91
CA LYS A 198 -5.23 -72.73 9.35
C LYS A 198 -4.49 -73.55 10.39
N LYS A 199 -4.39 -73.06 11.62
CA LYS A 199 -3.74 -73.76 12.73
C LYS A 199 -4.48 -75.07 13.03
N ASP A 200 -5.80 -75.04 13.17
CA ASP A 200 -6.63 -76.22 13.38
C ASP A 200 -6.49 -77.23 12.24
N ASN A 201 -6.38 -76.77 10.99
CA ASN A 201 -6.15 -77.65 9.84
C ASN A 201 -4.75 -78.30 9.88
N TRP A 202 -3.72 -77.56 10.31
CA TRP A 202 -2.39 -78.13 10.50
C TRP A 202 -2.37 -79.13 11.66
N GLU A 203 -2.98 -78.82 12.79
CA GLU A 203 -3.12 -79.74 13.93
C GLU A 203 -3.90 -81.01 13.52
N ALA A 204 -4.97 -80.87 12.72
CA ALA A 204 -5.71 -82.01 12.20
C ALA A 204 -4.88 -82.88 11.24
N LYS A 205 -4.06 -82.25 10.39
CA LYS A 205 -3.12 -82.98 9.51
C LYS A 205 -2.03 -83.68 10.30
N GLU A 206 -1.47 -83.02 11.31
CA GLU A 206 -0.47 -83.59 12.21
C GLU A 206 -1.04 -84.82 12.92
N LYS A 207 -2.22 -84.70 13.53
CA LYS A 207 -2.92 -85.82 14.15
C LYS A 207 -3.21 -86.96 13.18
N ALA A 208 -3.67 -86.65 11.96
CA ALA A 208 -3.92 -87.69 10.96
C ALA A 208 -2.64 -88.41 10.48
N LEU A 209 -1.49 -87.73 10.49
CA LEU A 209 -0.19 -88.34 10.23
C LEU A 209 0.27 -89.19 11.44
N GLU A 210 0.06 -88.68 12.66
CA GLU A 210 0.36 -89.42 13.89
C GLU A 210 -0.46 -90.72 13.98
N ASP A 211 -1.77 -90.67 13.71
CA ASP A 211 -2.65 -91.84 13.66
C ASP A 211 -2.19 -92.86 12.59
N LYS A 212 -1.68 -92.39 11.44
CA LYS A 212 -1.13 -93.27 10.40
C LYS A 212 0.16 -93.94 10.86
N VAL A 213 1.05 -93.22 11.53
CA VAL A 213 2.29 -93.77 12.08
C VAL A 213 1.96 -94.78 13.17
N GLU A 214 1.04 -94.47 14.09
CA GLU A 214 0.61 -95.40 15.13
C GLU A 214 0.00 -96.68 14.52
N ASN A 215 -0.82 -96.55 13.47
CA ASN A 215 -1.36 -97.70 12.76
C ASN A 215 -0.26 -98.53 12.06
N GLN A 216 0.73 -97.90 11.44
CA GLN A 216 1.89 -98.59 10.87
C GLN A 216 2.71 -99.31 11.94
N ASP A 217 2.91 -98.69 13.11
CA ASP A 217 3.61 -99.30 14.24
C ASP A 217 2.83 -100.49 14.81
N ARG A 218 1.50 -100.39 14.90
CA ARG A 218 0.63 -101.52 15.27
C ARG A 218 0.79 -102.68 14.28
N LEU A 219 0.75 -102.40 12.97
CA LEU A 219 0.95 -103.41 11.93
C LEU A 219 2.35 -104.03 12.00
N LEU A 220 3.40 -103.24 12.22
CA LEU A 220 4.76 -103.75 12.39
C LEU A 220 4.89 -104.63 13.64
N ASN A 221 4.22 -104.26 14.73
CA ASN A 221 4.21 -105.07 15.95
C ASN A 221 3.44 -106.37 15.73
N GLU A 222 2.31 -106.36 15.01
CA GLU A 222 1.57 -107.56 14.64
C GLU A 222 2.39 -108.47 13.70
N ILE A 223 3.09 -107.90 12.72
CA ILE A 223 4.00 -108.66 11.84
C ILE A 223 5.16 -109.24 12.64
N LYS A 224 5.77 -108.49 13.56
CA LYS A 224 6.83 -109.01 14.44
C LYS A 224 6.32 -110.14 15.33
N ALA A 225 5.14 -109.97 15.92
CA ALA A 225 4.51 -110.98 16.78
C ALA A 225 4.14 -112.24 15.98
N SER A 226 3.54 -112.08 14.80
CA SER A 226 3.22 -113.21 13.90
C SER A 226 4.48 -113.88 13.34
N TYR A 227 5.54 -113.13 13.04
CA TYR A 227 6.84 -113.68 12.68
C TYR A 227 7.47 -114.48 13.83
N GLU A 228 7.39 -113.97 15.07
CA GLU A 228 7.86 -114.71 16.24
C GLU A 228 7.04 -115.99 16.48
N VAL A 229 5.71 -115.92 16.35
CA VAL A 229 4.82 -117.09 16.45
C VAL A 229 5.10 -118.09 15.34
N ASN A 230 5.24 -117.63 14.08
CA ASN A 230 5.57 -118.49 12.94
C ASN A 230 6.96 -119.11 13.08
N GLN A 231 7.93 -118.40 13.64
CA GLN A 231 9.26 -118.94 13.95
C GLN A 231 9.22 -119.97 15.09
N ARG A 232 8.33 -119.79 16.07
CA ARG A 232 8.08 -120.77 17.15
C ARG A 232 7.34 -122.00 16.62
N LEU A 233 6.37 -121.83 15.71
CA LEU A 233 5.57 -122.91 15.12
C LEU A 233 6.36 -123.69 14.06
N GLY A 234 7.08 -123.02 13.17
CA GLY A 234 7.96 -123.63 12.16
C GLY A 234 9.18 -124.34 12.73
N ARG A 235 9.40 -124.25 14.04
CA ARG A 235 10.39 -125.03 14.79
C ARG A 235 9.78 -126.23 15.53
N SER A 236 8.45 -126.38 15.50
CA SER A 236 7.70 -127.42 16.20
C SER A 236 7.17 -128.56 15.31
N GLU A 237 7.15 -128.43 13.99
CA GLU A 237 6.67 -129.52 13.12
C GLU A 237 7.65 -129.81 11.98
N GLY A 238 8.48 -130.81 12.23
CA GLY A 238 9.03 -131.63 11.15
C GLY A 238 8.05 -132.75 10.84
N ALA A 239 7.76 -132.91 9.54
CA ALA A 239 7.23 -134.12 8.90
C ALA A 239 5.81 -134.58 9.30
N ASP A 240 4.78 -134.08 8.61
CA ASP A 240 3.85 -134.88 7.78
C ASP A 240 2.65 -134.01 7.35
N GLU A 241 2.69 -133.38 6.17
CA GLU A 241 1.46 -132.82 5.59
C GLU A 241 1.55 -132.55 4.07
N SER A 242 1.95 -133.56 3.28
CA SER A 242 2.04 -133.42 1.82
C SER A 242 0.72 -133.65 1.06
N SER A 243 -0.35 -134.07 1.73
CA SER A 243 -1.65 -134.37 1.08
C SER A 243 -2.79 -133.45 1.54
N GLN A 244 -2.81 -133.04 2.82
CA GLN A 244 -3.77 -132.04 3.31
C GLN A 244 -3.41 -130.64 2.81
N GLY A 245 -2.11 -130.37 2.64
CA GLY A 245 -1.57 -129.16 2.03
C GLY A 245 -2.03 -128.90 0.60
N HIS A 246 -2.41 -129.90 -0.20
CA HIS A 246 -2.84 -129.66 -1.59
C HIS A 246 -4.34 -129.32 -1.70
N VAL A 247 -5.17 -129.80 -0.78
CA VAL A 247 -6.59 -129.40 -0.69
C VAL A 247 -6.69 -128.05 0.02
N THR A 248 -5.95 -127.84 1.11
CA THR A 248 -5.86 -126.50 1.73
C THR A 248 -5.12 -125.51 0.84
N SER A 249 -4.13 -125.92 0.04
CA SER A 249 -3.52 -125.07 -1.00
C SER A 249 -4.48 -124.77 -2.13
N ALA A 250 -5.28 -125.73 -2.59
CA ALA A 250 -6.27 -125.46 -3.64
C ALA A 250 -7.42 -124.59 -3.12
N GLU A 251 -7.84 -124.76 -1.87
CA GLU A 251 -8.80 -123.89 -1.19
C GLU A 251 -8.19 -122.50 -0.90
N LEU A 252 -6.92 -122.41 -0.49
CA LEU A 252 -6.19 -121.15 -0.34
C LEU A 252 -5.93 -120.47 -1.68
N GLU A 253 -5.66 -121.21 -2.75
CA GLU A 253 -5.49 -120.69 -4.10
C GLU A 253 -6.84 -120.22 -4.66
N MET A 254 -7.93 -120.92 -4.37
CA MET A 254 -9.28 -120.49 -4.71
C MET A 254 -9.66 -119.24 -3.92
N VAL A 255 -9.44 -119.21 -2.60
CA VAL A 255 -9.67 -118.04 -1.75
C VAL A 255 -8.75 -116.89 -2.14
N ASN A 256 -7.50 -117.15 -2.53
CA ASN A 256 -6.58 -116.13 -3.02
C ASN A 256 -7.02 -115.63 -4.40
N SER A 257 -7.52 -116.48 -5.28
CA SER A 257 -8.08 -116.05 -6.57
C SER A 257 -9.37 -115.23 -6.40
N ASP A 258 -10.20 -115.57 -5.41
CA ASP A 258 -11.37 -114.78 -5.03
C ASP A 258 -10.96 -113.49 -4.32
N LEU A 259 -9.89 -113.50 -3.52
CA LEU A 259 -9.29 -112.32 -2.91
C LEU A 259 -8.68 -111.40 -3.97
N GLU A 260 -7.99 -111.95 -4.98
CA GLU A 260 -7.45 -111.22 -6.13
C GLU A 260 -8.59 -110.64 -6.98
N ARG A 261 -9.67 -111.41 -7.18
CA ARG A 261 -10.85 -110.93 -7.92
C ARG A 261 -11.62 -109.86 -7.15
N THR A 262 -11.79 -110.01 -5.84
CA THR A 262 -12.45 -109.02 -4.99
C THR A 262 -11.58 -107.80 -4.75
N SER A 263 -10.26 -107.95 -4.63
CA SER A 263 -9.31 -106.83 -4.54
C SER A 263 -9.18 -106.09 -5.87
N ALA A 264 -9.18 -106.79 -7.01
CA ALA A 264 -9.25 -106.13 -8.32
C ALA A 264 -10.56 -105.36 -8.50
N ARG A 265 -11.69 -105.94 -8.06
CA ARG A 265 -12.98 -105.24 -8.06
C ARG A 265 -13.02 -104.08 -7.07
N LEU A 266 -12.37 -104.21 -5.91
CA LEU A 266 -12.24 -103.13 -4.93
C LEU A 266 -11.37 -102.01 -5.50
N ALA A 267 -10.23 -102.32 -6.10
CA ALA A 267 -9.36 -101.36 -6.77
C ALA A 267 -10.08 -100.67 -7.95
N GLU A 268 -10.90 -101.40 -8.72
CA GLU A 268 -11.72 -100.81 -9.78
C GLU A 268 -12.84 -99.92 -9.21
N VAL A 269 -13.47 -100.33 -8.11
CA VAL A 269 -14.49 -99.52 -7.42
C VAL A 269 -13.85 -98.30 -6.77
N GLU A 270 -12.67 -98.41 -6.19
CA GLU A 270 -11.89 -97.32 -5.60
C GLU A 270 -11.40 -96.36 -6.68
N ALA A 271 -10.89 -96.86 -7.81
CA ALA A 271 -10.53 -96.05 -8.97
C ALA A 271 -11.76 -95.36 -9.57
N ARG A 272 -12.92 -96.03 -9.64
CA ARG A 272 -14.18 -95.39 -10.01
C ARG A 272 -14.67 -94.41 -8.95
N ASN A 273 -14.43 -94.64 -7.67
CA ASN A 273 -14.82 -93.73 -6.59
C ASN A 273 -13.89 -92.50 -6.57
N GLU A 274 -12.62 -92.67 -6.87
CA GLU A 274 -11.65 -91.60 -7.07
C GLU A 274 -11.95 -90.83 -8.35
N GLN A 275 -12.28 -91.51 -9.45
CA GLN A 275 -12.76 -90.87 -10.68
C GLN A 275 -14.08 -90.14 -10.43
N LEU A 276 -15.04 -90.74 -9.74
CA LEU A 276 -16.28 -90.06 -9.36
C LEU A 276 -16.00 -88.93 -8.38
N ARG A 277 -15.02 -89.01 -7.49
CA ARG A 277 -14.60 -87.89 -6.62
C ARG A 277 -13.90 -86.80 -7.41
N LEU A 278 -13.12 -87.14 -8.43
CA LEU A 278 -12.49 -86.19 -9.34
C LEU A 278 -13.53 -85.56 -10.27
N GLU A 279 -14.52 -86.30 -10.75
CA GLU A 279 -15.68 -85.82 -11.49
C GLU A 279 -16.65 -85.06 -10.58
N LEU A 280 -16.73 -85.37 -9.28
CA LEU A 280 -17.51 -84.63 -8.28
C LEU A 280 -16.75 -83.41 -7.76
N ALA A 281 -15.41 -83.40 -7.81
CA ALA A 281 -14.57 -82.22 -7.59
C ALA A 281 -14.55 -81.33 -8.83
N GLN A 282 -14.46 -81.90 -10.03
CA GLN A 282 -14.60 -81.20 -11.30
C GLN A 282 -16.02 -80.68 -11.47
N SER A 283 -17.04 -81.47 -11.16
CA SER A 283 -18.43 -80.99 -11.15
C SER A 283 -18.72 -80.15 -9.93
N LYS A 284 -18.06 -80.22 -8.77
CA LYS A 284 -18.16 -79.15 -7.76
C LYS A 284 -17.43 -77.87 -8.18
N SER A 285 -16.44 -77.98 -9.06
CA SER A 285 -15.79 -76.83 -9.69
C SER A 285 -16.59 -76.28 -10.88
N GLN A 286 -17.41 -77.10 -11.55
CA GLN A 286 -18.23 -76.75 -12.72
C GLN A 286 -19.71 -76.53 -12.41
N VAL A 287 -20.24 -77.11 -11.33
CA VAL A 287 -21.54 -76.79 -10.73
C VAL A 287 -21.27 -75.57 -9.88
N PRO A 288 -21.77 -74.39 -10.27
CA PRO A 288 -21.61 -73.20 -9.49
C PRO A 288 -22.40 -73.43 -8.20
N THR A 289 -21.69 -73.67 -7.10
CA THR A 289 -22.17 -73.18 -5.82
C THR A 289 -22.56 -71.73 -6.08
N GLN A 290 -23.80 -71.35 -5.77
CA GLN A 290 -24.25 -69.96 -5.75
C GLN A 290 -23.59 -69.21 -4.59
N GLN A 291 -22.27 -69.27 -4.53
CA GLN A 291 -21.39 -68.29 -3.94
C GLN A 291 -20.48 -67.96 -5.11
N ALA A 292 -20.69 -66.75 -5.64
CA ALA A 292 -19.96 -66.18 -6.76
C ALA A 292 -18.53 -66.74 -6.80
N ALA A 293 -18.17 -67.41 -7.90
CA ALA A 293 -16.81 -67.31 -8.40
C ALA A 293 -16.48 -65.83 -8.26
N SER A 294 -15.59 -65.53 -7.32
CA SER A 294 -15.24 -64.21 -6.84
C SER A 294 -15.24 -63.29 -8.03
N LEU A 295 -16.20 -62.37 -8.12
CA LEU A 295 -16.12 -61.29 -9.11
C LEU A 295 -14.72 -60.66 -9.04
N GLU A 296 -14.08 -60.70 -7.86
CA GLU A 296 -12.68 -60.37 -7.58
C GLU A 296 -11.60 -61.14 -8.37
N ASP A 297 -11.81 -62.36 -8.87
CA ASP A 297 -10.82 -63.14 -9.63
C ASP A 297 -11.08 -63.16 -11.15
N ASP A 298 -12.18 -62.54 -11.63
CA ASP A 298 -12.39 -62.36 -13.06
C ASP A 298 -11.29 -61.43 -13.65
N PRO A 299 -10.57 -61.84 -14.72
CA PRO A 299 -9.54 -61.01 -15.33
C PRO A 299 -10.04 -59.62 -15.77
N GLY A 300 -11.33 -59.54 -16.17
CA GLY A 300 -12.00 -58.29 -16.51
C GLY A 300 -12.21 -57.39 -15.27
N TYR A 301 -12.68 -57.96 -14.17
CA TYR A 301 -12.84 -57.24 -12.90
C TYR A 301 -11.50 -56.82 -12.28
N MET A 302 -10.46 -57.65 -12.30
CA MET A 302 -9.12 -57.28 -11.82
C MET A 302 -8.50 -56.15 -12.66
N ARG A 303 -8.70 -56.19 -13.97
CA ARG A 303 -8.35 -55.07 -14.86
C ARG A 303 -9.12 -53.81 -14.49
N MET A 304 -10.44 -53.89 -14.34
CA MET A 304 -11.29 -52.75 -13.93
C MET A 304 -10.91 -52.21 -12.54
N ARG A 305 -10.53 -53.06 -11.59
CA ARG A 305 -10.06 -52.67 -10.26
C ARG A 305 -8.70 -51.97 -10.34
N SER A 306 -7.78 -52.48 -11.16
CA SER A 306 -6.49 -51.84 -11.40
C SER A 306 -6.65 -50.49 -12.12
N GLU A 307 -7.54 -50.41 -13.11
CA GLU A 307 -7.89 -49.18 -13.83
C GLU A 307 -8.57 -48.17 -12.89
N ASN A 308 -9.52 -48.59 -12.06
CA ASN A 308 -10.12 -47.74 -11.02
C ASN A 308 -9.07 -47.25 -10.00
N SER A 309 -8.16 -48.13 -9.55
CA SER A 309 -7.08 -47.71 -8.64
C SER A 309 -6.13 -46.70 -9.28
N SER A 310 -5.86 -46.85 -10.59
CA SER A 310 -5.08 -45.91 -11.38
C SER A 310 -5.81 -44.59 -11.57
N LEU A 311 -7.12 -44.63 -11.83
CA LEU A 311 -7.97 -43.45 -11.97
C LEU A 311 -8.10 -42.69 -10.66
N ILE A 312 -8.23 -43.38 -9.52
CA ILE A 312 -8.23 -42.76 -8.19
C ILE A 312 -6.89 -42.07 -7.93
N ARG A 313 -5.75 -42.72 -8.19
CA ARG A 313 -4.43 -42.09 -8.05
C ARG A 313 -4.26 -40.88 -8.97
N LYS A 314 -4.75 -40.95 -10.21
CA LYS A 314 -4.75 -39.80 -11.14
C LYS A 314 -5.67 -38.68 -10.66
N LEU A 315 -6.83 -39.01 -10.09
CA LEU A 315 -7.76 -38.04 -9.52
C LEU A 315 -7.14 -37.34 -8.30
N ASP A 316 -6.50 -38.09 -7.42
CA ASP A 316 -5.84 -37.54 -6.23
C ASP A 316 -4.61 -36.71 -6.61
N ALA A 317 -3.80 -37.15 -7.58
CA ALA A 317 -2.71 -36.35 -8.13
C ALA A 317 -3.24 -35.03 -8.72
N SER A 318 -4.31 -35.08 -9.52
CA SER A 318 -4.94 -33.89 -10.09
C SER A 318 -5.53 -32.97 -9.03
N ARG A 319 -6.09 -33.52 -7.94
CA ARG A 319 -6.57 -32.73 -6.80
C ARG A 319 -5.42 -32.01 -6.10
N VAL A 320 -4.31 -32.71 -5.82
CA VAL A 320 -3.11 -32.11 -5.21
C VAL A 320 -2.52 -31.02 -6.11
N GLU A 321 -2.43 -31.26 -7.41
CA GLU A 321 -2.00 -30.24 -8.38
C GLU A 321 -2.94 -29.02 -8.40
N LYS A 322 -4.26 -29.25 -8.40
CA LYS A 322 -5.26 -28.16 -8.34
C LYS A 322 -5.13 -27.35 -7.06
N GLU A 323 -4.95 -28.00 -5.92
CA GLU A 323 -4.72 -27.28 -4.67
C GLU A 323 -3.38 -26.55 -4.64
N GLY A 324 -2.34 -27.14 -5.23
CA GLY A 324 -1.04 -26.49 -5.42
C GLY A 324 -1.16 -25.22 -6.25
N LEU A 325 -1.84 -25.28 -7.39
CA LEU A 325 -2.14 -24.12 -8.23
C LEU A 325 -3.02 -23.09 -7.51
N LYS A 326 -4.00 -23.53 -6.72
CA LYS A 326 -4.83 -22.63 -5.90
C LYS A 326 -3.97 -21.88 -4.88
N ARG A 327 -3.10 -22.58 -4.15
CA ARG A 327 -2.16 -21.96 -3.19
C ARG A 327 -1.21 -20.99 -3.90
N GLU A 328 -0.67 -21.35 -5.05
CA GLU A 328 0.20 -20.47 -5.84
C GLU A 328 -0.55 -19.20 -6.30
N LEU A 329 -1.79 -19.34 -6.79
CA LEU A 329 -2.63 -18.20 -7.17
C LEU A 329 -2.97 -17.31 -5.96
N ASP A 330 -3.30 -17.90 -4.80
CA ASP A 330 -3.56 -17.14 -3.57
C ASP A 330 -2.31 -16.37 -3.10
N THR A 331 -1.11 -16.97 -3.22
CA THR A 331 0.14 -16.26 -2.89
C THR A 331 0.41 -15.10 -3.86
N LYS A 332 0.18 -15.30 -5.17
CA LYS A 332 0.31 -14.23 -6.18
C LYS A 332 -0.74 -13.14 -5.97
N LEU A 333 -1.97 -13.49 -5.63
CA LEU A 333 -3.03 -12.55 -5.30
C LEU A 333 -2.62 -11.67 -4.11
N ARG A 334 -2.20 -12.28 -3.00
CA ARG A 334 -1.72 -11.54 -1.82
C ARG A 334 -0.49 -10.68 -2.10
N SER A 335 0.38 -11.08 -3.04
CA SER A 335 1.52 -10.27 -3.48
C SER A 335 1.05 -9.05 -4.27
N LEU A 336 0.15 -9.25 -5.24
CA LEU A 336 -0.43 -8.17 -6.04
C LEU A 336 -1.27 -7.21 -5.19
N GLU A 337 -2.01 -7.71 -4.21
CA GLU A 337 -2.75 -6.88 -3.26
C GLU A 337 -1.82 -5.96 -2.46
N ARG A 338 -0.67 -6.48 -2.00
CA ARG A 338 0.36 -5.65 -1.33
C ARG A 338 0.95 -4.61 -2.28
N GLU A 339 1.28 -5.00 -3.51
CA GLU A 339 1.83 -4.08 -4.52
C GLU A 339 0.83 -2.98 -4.88
N VAL A 340 -0.46 -3.33 -5.02
CA VAL A 340 -1.54 -2.35 -5.21
C VAL A 340 -1.68 -1.42 -4.00
N GLY A 341 -1.50 -1.94 -2.78
CA GLY A 341 -1.46 -1.13 -1.56
C GLY A 341 -0.33 -0.09 -1.61
N LEU A 342 0.90 -0.53 -1.90
CA LEU A 342 2.06 0.35 -2.03
C LEU A 342 1.89 1.40 -3.13
N LEU A 343 1.40 1.00 -4.31
CA LEU A 343 1.12 1.94 -5.41
C LEU A 343 0.02 2.95 -5.06
N LYS A 344 -0.98 2.57 -4.25
CA LYS A 344 -1.98 3.51 -3.74
C LYS A 344 -1.35 4.51 -2.78
N GLU A 345 -0.53 4.06 -1.83
CA GLU A 345 0.20 4.93 -0.90
C GLU A 345 1.13 5.90 -1.63
N GLU A 346 1.88 5.42 -2.65
CA GLU A 346 2.71 6.27 -3.50
C GLU A 346 1.87 7.29 -4.27
N ARG A 347 0.74 6.86 -4.86
CA ARG A 347 -0.20 7.76 -5.56
C ARG A 347 -0.75 8.82 -4.62
N ASP A 348 -1.13 8.47 -3.40
CA ASP A 348 -1.66 9.41 -2.41
C ASP A 348 -0.57 10.35 -1.90
N SER A 349 0.66 9.86 -1.71
CA SER A 349 1.85 10.68 -1.42
C SER A 349 2.15 11.68 -2.54
N MET A 350 2.11 11.24 -3.80
CA MET A 350 2.28 12.13 -4.96
C MET A 350 1.14 13.13 -5.10
N LYS A 351 -0.11 12.71 -4.83
CA LYS A 351 -1.27 13.61 -4.82
C LYS A 351 -1.14 14.66 -3.71
N ALA A 352 -0.69 14.29 -2.53
CA ALA A 352 -0.42 15.22 -1.43
C ALA A 352 0.71 16.20 -1.80
N LYS A 353 1.78 15.76 -2.47
CA LYS A 353 2.83 16.65 -3.00
C LYS A 353 2.29 17.62 -4.04
N ILE A 354 1.45 17.16 -4.97
CA ILE A 354 0.79 18.03 -5.97
C ILE A 354 -0.09 19.06 -5.27
N GLN A 355 -0.85 18.66 -4.25
CA GLN A 355 -1.70 19.58 -3.51
C GLN A 355 -0.89 20.62 -2.72
N LYS A 356 0.27 20.24 -2.18
CA LYS A 356 1.22 21.19 -1.59
C LYS A 356 1.82 22.20 -2.58
N TRP A 357 1.71 21.96 -3.88
CA TRP A 357 2.16 22.87 -4.94
C TRP A 357 0.99 23.50 -5.70
N SER A 358 -0.23 23.40 -5.17
CA SER A 358 -1.42 23.97 -5.80
C SER A 358 -1.43 25.51 -5.78
N ASP A 359 -0.71 26.09 -4.82
CA ASP A 359 -0.46 27.53 -4.67
C ASP A 359 0.59 28.09 -5.65
N TYR A 360 1.25 27.24 -6.44
CA TYR A 360 2.28 27.69 -7.37
C TYR A 360 1.75 28.68 -8.42
N ASP A 361 0.52 28.47 -8.91
CA ASP A 361 -0.09 29.38 -9.89
C ASP A 361 -0.47 30.72 -9.27
N ASP A 362 -0.88 30.73 -8.00
CA ASP A 362 -1.20 31.95 -7.25
C ASP A 362 0.09 32.72 -6.93
N VAL A 363 1.12 32.06 -6.40
CA VAL A 363 2.44 32.66 -6.15
C VAL A 363 3.07 33.17 -7.45
N LYS A 364 2.86 32.47 -8.57
CA LYS A 364 3.32 32.92 -9.89
C LYS A 364 2.55 34.13 -10.40
N GLN A 365 1.24 34.22 -10.15
CA GLN A 365 0.44 35.41 -10.45
C GLN A 365 0.87 36.59 -9.58
N GLU A 366 1.03 36.39 -8.27
CA GLU A 366 1.53 37.41 -7.35
C GLU A 366 2.92 37.90 -7.77
N LEU A 367 3.85 37.00 -8.11
CA LEU A 367 5.17 37.36 -8.63
C LEU A 367 5.10 38.09 -9.97
N GLU A 368 4.19 37.71 -10.86
CA GLU A 368 4.01 38.41 -12.12
C GLU A 368 3.39 39.80 -11.90
N VAL A 369 2.45 39.94 -10.98
CA VAL A 369 1.88 41.23 -10.57
C VAL A 369 2.98 42.10 -9.96
N LEU A 370 3.77 41.58 -9.01
CA LEU A 370 4.90 42.28 -8.41
C LEU A 370 5.94 42.68 -9.46
N LYS A 371 6.25 41.78 -10.40
CA LYS A 371 7.16 42.07 -11.51
C LYS A 371 6.57 43.10 -12.47
N SER A 372 5.28 43.04 -12.75
CA SER A 372 4.62 44.05 -13.58
C SER A 372 4.59 45.40 -12.89
N ILE A 373 4.40 45.46 -11.58
CA ILE A 373 4.43 46.71 -10.80
C ILE A 373 5.87 47.24 -10.74
N GLU A 374 6.86 46.40 -10.47
CA GLU A 374 8.28 46.79 -10.39
C GLU A 374 8.82 47.27 -11.75
N PHE A 375 8.33 46.72 -12.86
CA PHE A 375 8.77 47.12 -14.19
C PHE A 375 7.88 48.18 -14.88
N SER A 376 6.58 48.28 -14.54
CA SER A 376 5.66 49.29 -15.09
C SER A 376 5.74 50.62 -14.35
N THR A 377 6.19 50.65 -13.09
CA THR A 377 6.40 51.91 -12.34
C THR A 377 7.57 52.75 -12.87
N GLY A 378 8.33 52.25 -13.85
CA GLY A 378 9.34 53.02 -14.58
C GLY A 378 8.96 53.42 -16.01
N ASP A 379 7.73 53.10 -16.45
CA ASP A 379 7.29 53.25 -17.85
C ASP A 379 6.01 54.10 -18.03
N ASP A 380 5.46 54.65 -16.94
CA ASP A 380 4.21 55.43 -16.98
C ASP A 380 4.42 56.91 -17.39
N ASP A 381 5.51 57.21 -18.11
CA ASP A 381 5.80 58.57 -18.63
C ASP A 381 5.88 58.62 -20.18
N GLU A 382 5.50 57.55 -20.88
CA GLU A 382 5.28 57.59 -22.33
C GLU A 382 3.87 57.11 -22.69
N THR A 383 2.93 58.06 -22.66
CA THR A 383 1.66 57.95 -23.38
C THR A 383 1.94 57.77 -24.87
N HIS A 384 1.85 56.55 -25.38
CA HIS A 384 1.67 56.32 -26.80
C HIS A 384 0.54 55.33 -27.04
N ASP A 385 -0.54 55.87 -27.61
CA ASP A 385 -1.70 55.18 -28.18
C ASP A 385 -1.30 53.89 -28.91
N ILE A 386 -1.91 52.76 -28.50
CA ILE A 386 -1.99 51.57 -29.33
C ILE A 386 -3.48 51.30 -29.56
N PRO A 387 -3.96 51.33 -30.82
CA PRO A 387 -5.35 51.13 -31.12
C PRO A 387 -5.74 49.65 -30.94
N ASP A 388 -6.98 49.50 -30.50
CA ASP A 388 -7.79 48.30 -30.39
C ASP A 388 -7.70 47.41 -31.64
N GLU A 389 -7.11 46.21 -31.53
CA GLU A 389 -7.41 45.10 -32.45
C GLU A 389 -7.56 43.77 -31.70
N GLN A 390 -8.83 43.39 -31.66
CA GLN A 390 -9.43 42.11 -31.35
C GLN A 390 -8.86 40.96 -32.19
N ASN A 391 -8.06 40.05 -31.59
CA ASN A 391 -8.13 38.62 -31.95
C ASN A 391 -7.51 37.68 -30.91
N GLY A 392 -8.28 36.67 -30.52
CA GLY A 392 -7.89 35.68 -29.53
C GLY A 392 -6.84 34.71 -30.05
N ALA A 393 -5.69 34.68 -29.38
CA ALA A 393 -4.85 33.49 -29.26
C ALA A 393 -3.89 33.71 -28.08
N ALA A 394 -4.04 32.89 -27.04
CA ALA A 394 -3.11 32.81 -25.93
C ALA A 394 -1.71 32.47 -26.46
N LYS A 395 -0.87 33.49 -26.65
CA LYS A 395 0.52 33.34 -27.07
C LYS A 395 1.44 33.80 -25.94
N GLY A 396 2.11 32.81 -25.35
CA GLY A 396 3.43 32.91 -24.73
C GLY A 396 3.70 34.07 -23.78
N LYS A 397 3.46 33.85 -22.49
CA LYS A 397 4.03 34.57 -21.33
C LYS A 397 5.57 34.70 -21.33
N GLY A 398 6.26 34.11 -22.31
CA GLY A 398 7.70 34.26 -22.56
C GLY A 398 8.05 35.44 -23.47
N ASP A 399 7.14 35.82 -24.38
CA ASP A 399 7.37 36.93 -25.32
C ASP A 399 7.37 38.26 -24.54
N THR A 400 6.59 38.40 -23.46
CA THR A 400 6.59 39.61 -22.63
C THR A 400 7.90 39.82 -21.88
N LEU A 401 8.50 38.78 -21.29
CA LEU A 401 9.79 38.91 -20.60
C LEU A 401 10.94 39.14 -21.58
N GLU A 402 10.95 38.42 -22.69
CA GLU A 402 11.97 38.60 -23.72
C GLU A 402 11.85 39.98 -24.37
N GLN A 403 10.63 40.46 -24.61
CA GLN A 403 10.38 41.80 -25.16
C GLN A 403 10.72 42.91 -24.15
N LEU A 404 10.43 42.73 -22.86
CA LEU A 404 10.82 43.70 -21.81
C LEU A 404 12.34 43.74 -21.62
N LEU A 405 13.01 42.58 -21.67
CA LEU A 405 14.47 42.49 -21.61
C LEU A 405 15.12 43.08 -22.86
N LEU A 406 14.54 42.86 -24.04
CA LEU A 406 15.01 43.48 -25.28
C LEU A 406 14.82 45.00 -25.27
N ALA A 407 13.67 45.49 -24.79
CA ALA A 407 13.42 46.93 -24.63
C ALA A 407 14.39 47.57 -23.63
N ARG A 408 14.62 46.94 -22.47
CA ARG A 408 15.59 47.40 -21.48
C ARG A 408 17.03 47.33 -22.01
N ASN A 409 17.39 46.28 -22.75
CA ASN A 409 18.71 46.15 -23.36
C ASN A 409 18.94 47.20 -24.46
N LYS A 410 17.90 47.51 -25.25
CA LYS A 410 17.92 48.60 -26.24
C LYS A 410 18.08 49.96 -25.57
N LYS A 411 17.31 50.24 -24.52
CA LYS A 411 17.40 51.48 -23.72
C LYS A 411 18.78 51.63 -23.05
N LEU A 412 19.29 50.57 -22.43
CA LEU A 412 20.65 50.57 -21.87
C LEU A 412 21.72 50.77 -22.94
N SER A 413 21.53 50.22 -24.14
CA SER A 413 22.44 50.43 -25.26
C SER A 413 22.40 51.89 -25.75
N GLU A 414 21.21 52.48 -25.87
CA GLU A 414 21.03 53.90 -26.22
C GLU A 414 21.65 54.82 -25.16
N GLU A 415 21.37 54.59 -23.87
CA GLU A 415 22.00 55.32 -22.75
C GLU A 415 23.53 55.19 -22.80
N LEU A 416 24.06 53.99 -23.04
CA LEU A 416 25.50 53.76 -23.15
C LEU A 416 26.10 54.50 -24.36
N THR A 417 25.39 54.57 -25.50
CA THR A 417 25.84 55.38 -26.64
C THR A 417 25.84 56.87 -26.32
N ILE A 418 24.82 57.39 -25.64
CA ILE A 418 24.75 58.79 -25.23
C ILE A 418 25.88 59.11 -24.24
N LEU A 419 26.11 58.26 -23.24
CA LEU A 419 27.21 58.41 -22.29
C LEU A 419 28.58 58.33 -22.97
N ARG A 420 28.75 57.49 -23.99
CA ARG A 420 30.00 57.45 -24.78
C ARG A 420 30.21 58.74 -25.57
N VAL A 421 29.17 59.26 -26.22
CA VAL A 421 29.25 60.52 -26.98
C VAL A 421 29.52 61.69 -26.04
N SER A 422 28.81 61.79 -24.92
CA SER A 422 29.02 62.87 -23.95
C SER A 422 30.39 62.79 -23.28
N HIS A 423 30.91 61.58 -23.02
CA HIS A 423 32.27 61.38 -22.53
C HIS A 423 33.30 61.86 -23.56
N GLN A 424 33.11 61.51 -24.84
CA GLN A 424 33.98 61.95 -25.93
C GLN A 424 33.95 63.48 -26.08
N ASP A 425 32.77 64.10 -25.98
CA ASP A 425 32.61 65.56 -26.03
C ASP A 425 33.30 66.24 -24.85
N LEU A 426 33.15 65.70 -23.64
CA LEU A 426 33.81 66.22 -22.45
C LEU A 426 35.34 66.09 -22.58
N GLN A 427 35.82 64.97 -23.11
CA GLN A 427 37.24 64.72 -23.36
C GLN A 427 37.81 65.67 -24.43
N ASN A 428 37.08 65.90 -25.52
CA ASN A 428 37.44 66.89 -26.53
C ASN A 428 37.50 68.30 -25.92
N ARG A 429 36.56 68.65 -25.03
CA ARG A 429 36.53 69.94 -24.35
C ARG A 429 37.71 70.11 -23.39
N LEU A 430 38.09 69.05 -22.66
CA LEU A 430 39.28 69.03 -21.82
C LEU A 430 40.56 69.18 -22.65
N GLN A 431 40.66 68.49 -23.78
CA GLN A 431 41.80 68.61 -24.69
C GLN A 431 41.95 70.03 -25.24
N ASN A 432 40.84 70.65 -25.68
CA ASN A 432 40.84 72.03 -26.15
C ASN A 432 41.26 73.01 -25.04
N LEU A 433 40.73 72.86 -23.83
CA LEU A 433 41.14 73.70 -22.68
C LEU A 433 42.62 73.51 -22.32
N GLN A 434 43.14 72.29 -22.44
CA GLN A 434 44.56 72.01 -22.20
C GLN A 434 45.45 72.62 -23.29
N GLU A 435 45.02 72.59 -24.54
CA GLU A 435 45.69 73.25 -25.66
C GLU A 435 45.67 74.78 -25.46
N GLU A 436 44.53 75.37 -25.11
CA GLU A 436 44.42 76.80 -24.78
C GLU A 436 45.30 77.18 -23.58
N LEU A 437 45.36 76.36 -22.53
CA LEU A 437 46.26 76.58 -21.40
C LEU A 437 47.73 76.51 -21.84
N SER A 438 48.09 75.56 -22.69
CA SER A 438 49.46 75.46 -23.21
C SER A 438 49.84 76.66 -24.08
N ARG A 439 48.91 77.14 -24.91
CA ARG A 439 49.09 78.30 -25.77
C ARG A 439 49.23 79.57 -24.96
N THR A 440 48.34 79.79 -23.99
CA THR A 440 48.40 80.95 -23.09
C THR A 440 49.65 80.91 -22.20
N ASN A 441 50.09 79.74 -21.75
CA ASN A 441 51.35 79.60 -21.02
C ASN A 441 52.57 79.90 -21.91
N ALA A 442 52.57 79.46 -23.17
CA ALA A 442 53.62 79.80 -24.13
C ALA A 442 53.63 81.30 -24.47
N ASP A 443 52.46 81.93 -24.59
CA ASP A 443 52.35 83.38 -24.77
C ASP A 443 52.82 84.15 -23.52
N LEU A 444 52.49 83.65 -22.32
CA LEU A 444 52.97 84.19 -21.05
C LEU A 444 54.49 84.09 -20.95
N GLU A 445 55.08 82.93 -21.24
CA GLU A 445 56.53 82.72 -21.24
C GLU A 445 57.22 83.61 -22.27
N ARG A 446 56.64 83.78 -23.47
CA ARG A 446 57.15 84.76 -24.45
C ARG A 446 57.08 86.19 -23.92
N SER A 447 56.00 86.57 -23.24
CA SER A 447 55.86 87.89 -22.62
C SER A 447 56.83 88.10 -21.46
N GLN A 448 57.07 87.07 -20.64
CA GLN A 448 58.05 87.09 -19.56
C GLN A 448 59.47 87.21 -20.10
N ASN A 449 59.83 86.44 -21.13
CA ASN A 449 61.13 86.54 -21.79
C ASN A 449 61.33 87.92 -22.46
N LEU A 450 60.28 88.48 -23.05
CA LEU A 450 60.32 89.84 -23.60
C LEU A 450 60.47 90.88 -22.49
N ASN A 451 59.74 90.73 -21.38
CA ASN A 451 59.88 91.60 -20.22
C ASN A 451 61.27 91.46 -19.59
N GLU A 452 61.80 90.26 -19.43
CA GLU A 452 63.16 90.03 -18.93
C GLU A 452 64.20 90.65 -19.86
N LYS A 453 64.01 90.57 -21.19
CA LYS A 453 64.86 91.30 -22.15
C LYS A 453 64.73 92.81 -21.97
N LEU A 454 63.51 93.34 -21.85
CA LEU A 454 63.28 94.76 -21.61
C LEU A 454 63.85 95.21 -20.26
N GLU A 455 63.75 94.39 -19.23
CA GLU A 455 64.32 94.63 -17.90
C GLU A 455 65.84 94.54 -17.93
N ASN A 456 66.44 93.60 -18.66
CA ASN A 456 67.88 93.54 -18.87
C ASN A 456 68.38 94.70 -19.72
N ASP A 457 67.64 95.13 -20.74
CA ASP A 457 67.96 96.31 -21.56
C ASP A 457 67.81 97.60 -20.72
N LEU A 458 66.75 97.69 -19.89
CA LEU A 458 66.59 98.77 -18.92
C LEU A 458 67.64 98.71 -17.81
N ALA A 459 68.05 97.54 -17.36
CA ALA A 459 69.11 97.36 -16.37
C ALA A 459 70.47 97.67 -16.99
N ASN A 460 70.70 97.37 -18.27
CA ASN A 460 71.87 97.81 -19.00
C ASN A 460 71.86 99.33 -19.18
N LEU A 461 70.74 99.93 -19.59
CA LEU A 461 70.57 101.39 -19.65
C LEU A 461 70.70 102.03 -18.27
N GLN A 462 70.17 101.41 -17.23
CA GLN A 462 70.26 101.85 -15.85
C GLN A 462 71.66 101.61 -15.32
N SER A 463 72.39 100.57 -15.75
CA SER A 463 73.81 100.36 -15.44
C SER A 463 74.67 101.40 -16.14
N GLU A 464 74.35 101.77 -17.38
CA GLU A 464 74.92 102.89 -18.10
C GLU A 464 74.60 104.20 -17.37
N HIS A 465 73.36 104.36 -16.88
CA HIS A 465 72.91 105.49 -16.08
C HIS A 465 73.49 105.53 -14.66
N THR A 466 73.77 104.38 -14.02
CA THR A 466 74.38 104.28 -12.68
C THR A 466 75.90 104.33 -12.74
N ASN A 467 76.51 103.93 -13.86
CA ASN A 467 77.91 104.23 -14.19
C ASN A 467 78.08 105.70 -14.62
N ALA A 468 77.03 106.34 -15.14
CA ALA A 468 76.99 107.79 -15.35
C ALA A 468 76.63 108.59 -14.08
N PHE A 469 75.92 108.01 -13.10
CA PHE A 469 75.56 108.64 -11.81
C PHE A 469 75.28 107.58 -10.70
N PRO A 470 76.17 107.32 -9.74
CA PRO A 470 75.95 106.30 -8.71
C PRO A 470 75.31 106.91 -7.46
N SER A 471 74.07 106.51 -7.10
CA SER A 471 73.53 106.66 -5.72
C SER A 471 72.19 105.92 -5.51
N GLY A 472 72.10 105.19 -4.39
CA GLY A 472 70.87 104.75 -3.73
C GLY A 472 70.48 103.28 -3.97
N ALA A 473 70.85 102.32 -3.12
CA ALA A 473 70.27 101.98 -1.80
C ALA A 473 69.13 100.91 -1.85
N SER A 474 69.49 99.68 -1.44
CA SER A 474 68.84 98.87 -0.40
C SER A 474 67.51 98.09 -0.63
N VAL A 475 67.46 96.90 0.00
CA VAL A 475 66.35 96.25 0.74
C VAL A 475 65.66 94.97 0.16
N ALA A 476 66.12 93.81 0.67
CA ALA A 476 65.43 92.69 1.38
C ALA A 476 64.35 91.74 0.78
N GLY A 477 64.62 90.42 0.93
CA GLY A 477 63.74 89.33 1.50
C GLY A 477 62.67 88.67 0.60
N THR A 478 62.18 87.40 0.75
CA THR A 478 62.40 86.24 1.64
C THR A 478 61.41 85.05 1.31
N TYR A 479 61.67 83.78 1.77
CA TYR A 479 60.74 82.64 2.17
C TYR A 479 60.04 81.67 1.14
N VAL A 480 59.63 80.37 1.35
CA VAL A 480 60.01 79.06 2.04
C VAL A 480 59.14 77.89 1.45
N SER A 481 59.58 76.60 1.60
CA SER A 481 58.83 75.34 1.96
C SER A 481 58.24 74.40 0.86
N ARG A 482 58.51 73.07 0.77
CA ARG A 482 58.36 71.84 1.67
C ARG A 482 57.05 71.08 1.28
N GLY A 483 56.89 69.74 1.15
CA GLY A 483 57.67 68.50 1.27
C GLY A 483 56.74 67.24 1.24
N PHE A 484 57.34 66.03 1.41
CA PHE A 484 56.83 64.76 2.02
C PHE A 484 56.42 63.47 1.22
N ASN A 485 57.03 62.35 1.65
CA ASN A 485 56.80 60.89 1.40
C ASN A 485 55.78 60.28 2.40
N PRO A 486 55.39 58.97 2.32
CA PRO A 486 56.05 57.93 3.16
C PRO A 486 56.02 56.46 2.63
N ARG A 487 56.82 55.58 3.28
CA ARG A 487 56.80 54.10 3.22
C ARG A 487 57.21 53.55 4.60
N ASP A 488 56.55 52.49 5.11
CA ASP A 488 57.14 51.60 6.15
C ASP A 488 56.40 50.26 6.43
N SER A 489 57.23 49.23 6.65
CA SER A 489 57.23 48.00 7.49
C SER A 489 56.03 47.05 7.77
N PRO A 490 56.28 45.71 7.94
CA PRO A 490 55.35 44.72 8.51
C PRO A 490 55.79 44.19 9.91
N GLY A 491 54.83 43.81 10.74
CA GLY A 491 55.04 43.07 12.00
C GLY A 491 53.92 42.07 12.27
N GLU A 492 54.27 40.87 12.72
CA GLU A 492 53.34 39.88 13.29
C GLU A 492 52.93 40.21 14.72
N PRO A 493 51.80 39.67 15.20
CA PRO A 493 51.76 39.17 16.57
C PRO A 493 51.09 37.80 16.74
N MET A 494 51.63 37.07 17.72
CA MET A 494 51.12 35.85 18.34
C MET A 494 50.10 36.20 19.44
N GLY A 495 49.01 35.44 19.59
CA GLY A 495 48.07 35.65 20.71
C GLY A 495 46.85 34.73 20.68
N GLY A 496 46.76 33.83 21.66
CA GLY A 496 45.82 32.72 21.70
C GLY A 496 44.34 33.11 21.87
N GLY A 497 43.52 32.55 20.99
CA GLY A 497 42.07 32.41 21.14
C GLY A 497 41.70 30.92 21.20
N SER A 498 41.16 30.53 22.35
CA SER A 498 40.82 29.18 22.78
C SER A 498 39.83 28.41 21.88
N GLY A 499 40.14 27.14 21.60
CA GLY A 499 39.20 26.03 21.80
C GLY A 499 38.48 25.44 20.58
N ILE A 500 37.87 26.23 19.71
CA ILE A 500 36.88 25.69 18.75
C ILE A 500 37.34 25.70 17.29
N LEU A 501 38.07 26.73 16.87
CA LEU A 501 38.45 26.90 15.46
C LEU A 501 39.45 25.85 14.96
N PRO A 502 40.51 25.47 15.69
CA PRO A 502 41.40 24.40 15.26
C PRO A 502 40.70 23.04 15.21
N MET A 503 39.75 22.79 16.12
CA MET A 503 38.96 21.56 16.13
C MET A 503 37.95 21.53 14.96
N ILE A 504 37.26 22.63 14.69
CA ILE A 504 36.36 22.77 13.54
C ILE A 504 37.15 22.66 12.23
N THR A 505 38.35 23.23 12.17
CA THR A 505 39.25 23.12 11.00
C THR A 505 39.65 21.66 10.78
N ALA A 506 40.06 20.96 11.83
CA ALA A 506 40.39 19.53 11.77
C ALA A 506 39.17 18.65 11.43
N GLN A 507 37.98 18.98 11.94
CA GLN A 507 36.74 18.28 11.61
C GLN A 507 36.35 18.51 10.16
N ARG A 508 36.38 19.76 9.68
CA ARG A 508 36.15 20.11 8.28
C ARG A 508 37.11 19.37 7.35
N ASP A 509 38.38 19.28 7.72
CA ASP A 509 39.39 18.61 6.90
C ASP A 509 39.18 17.08 6.90
N ARG A 510 38.72 16.50 8.02
CA ARG A 510 38.28 15.09 8.09
C ARG A 510 37.03 14.83 7.26
N PHE A 511 36.03 15.73 7.31
CA PHE A 511 34.84 15.63 6.48
C PHE A 511 35.16 15.78 5.00
N LYS A 512 36.05 16.71 4.63
CA LYS A 512 36.52 16.88 3.26
C LYS A 512 37.27 15.65 2.77
N LYS A 513 38.12 15.05 3.61
CA LYS A 513 38.80 13.79 3.30
C LYS A 513 37.81 12.63 3.13
N ARG A 514 36.85 12.49 4.06
CA ARG A 514 35.81 11.46 3.97
C ARG A 514 34.92 11.65 2.74
N ASN A 515 34.60 12.89 2.38
CA ASN A 515 33.82 13.18 1.19
C ASN A 515 34.60 12.82 -0.08
N ALA A 516 35.90 13.13 -0.15
CA ALA A 516 36.75 12.71 -1.26
C ALA A 516 36.91 11.17 -1.35
N GLU A 517 36.99 10.48 -0.20
CA GLU A 517 37.00 9.02 -0.13
C GLU A 517 35.66 8.42 -0.60
N LEU A 518 34.53 8.99 -0.17
CA LEU A 518 33.19 8.56 -0.60
C LEU A 518 32.95 8.84 -2.10
N GLU A 519 33.36 10.00 -2.62
CA GLU A 519 33.30 10.30 -4.04
C GLU A 519 34.12 9.30 -4.87
N LYS A 520 35.30 8.92 -4.35
CA LYS A 520 36.13 7.89 -4.98
C LYS A 520 35.45 6.52 -4.94
N GLU A 521 34.93 6.09 -3.79
CA GLU A 521 34.22 4.81 -3.64
C GLU A 521 32.97 4.73 -4.53
N VAL A 522 32.22 5.83 -4.64
CA VAL A 522 31.07 5.95 -5.57
C VAL A 522 31.55 5.82 -7.01
N SER A 523 32.63 6.50 -7.40
CA SER A 523 33.19 6.39 -8.75
C SER A 523 33.67 4.97 -9.08
N GLU A 524 34.30 4.28 -8.12
CA GLU A 524 34.75 2.90 -8.25
C GLU A 524 33.56 1.94 -8.36
N SER A 525 32.50 2.14 -7.56
CA SER A 525 31.27 1.35 -7.66
C SER A 525 30.55 1.53 -9.00
N HIS A 526 30.53 2.75 -9.55
CA HIS A 526 29.98 2.99 -10.88
C HIS A 526 30.81 2.30 -11.97
N ARG A 527 32.13 2.28 -11.81
CA ARG A 527 33.04 1.57 -12.72
C ARG A 527 32.81 0.06 -12.67
N THR A 528 32.67 -0.53 -11.48
CA THR A 528 32.41 -1.97 -11.33
C THR A 528 31.03 -2.34 -11.87
N VAL A 529 29.99 -1.53 -11.63
CA VAL A 529 28.66 -1.74 -12.22
C VAL A 529 28.70 -1.66 -13.75
N SER A 530 29.45 -0.71 -14.31
CA SER A 530 29.62 -0.60 -15.76
C SER A 530 30.36 -1.82 -16.32
N GLN A 531 31.40 -2.29 -15.64
CA GLN A 531 32.16 -3.47 -16.05
C GLN A 531 31.29 -4.74 -16.00
N LEU A 532 30.55 -4.96 -14.90
CA LEU A 532 29.63 -6.09 -14.76
C LEU A 532 28.50 -6.04 -15.81
N ARG A 533 27.99 -4.85 -16.15
CA ARG A 533 27.01 -4.70 -17.23
C ARG A 533 27.57 -5.09 -18.60
N GLN A 534 28.82 -4.71 -18.88
CA GLN A 534 29.50 -5.12 -20.12
C GLN A 534 29.76 -6.62 -20.15
N GLU A 535 30.16 -7.21 -19.02
CA GLU A 535 30.37 -8.66 -18.88
C GLU A 535 29.07 -9.44 -19.05
N ILE A 536 27.97 -8.99 -18.44
CA ILE A 536 26.64 -9.59 -18.62
C ILE A 536 26.22 -9.51 -20.10
N ALA A 537 26.44 -8.37 -20.76
CA ALA A 537 26.11 -8.23 -22.18
C ALA A 537 26.96 -9.16 -23.07
N ALA A 538 28.25 -9.31 -22.76
CA ALA A 538 29.14 -10.25 -23.44
C ALA A 538 28.68 -11.69 -23.24
N LEU A 539 28.41 -12.10 -21.99
CA LEU A 539 27.92 -13.45 -21.65
C LEU A 539 26.55 -13.73 -22.30
N GLN A 540 25.65 -12.74 -22.36
CA GLN A 540 24.37 -12.89 -23.06
C GLN A 540 24.56 -13.12 -24.56
N LYS A 541 25.46 -12.38 -25.20
CA LYS A 541 25.81 -12.56 -26.62
C LYS A 541 26.43 -13.92 -26.87
N ASP A 542 27.34 -14.35 -26.01
CA ASP A 542 28.02 -15.64 -26.13
C ASP A 542 27.05 -16.80 -25.89
N ASN A 543 26.17 -16.70 -24.88
CA ASN A 543 25.10 -17.68 -24.63
C ASN A 543 24.14 -17.80 -25.83
N LEU A 544 23.80 -16.68 -26.47
CA LEU A 544 22.97 -16.69 -27.68
C LEU A 544 23.71 -17.34 -28.86
N ASN A 545 25.00 -17.09 -29.04
CA ASN A 545 25.83 -17.75 -30.06
C ASN A 545 25.99 -19.26 -29.78
N LEU A 546 26.16 -19.66 -28.52
CA LEU A 546 26.15 -21.07 -28.12
C LEU A 546 24.81 -21.74 -28.43
N TYR A 547 23.70 -21.05 -28.18
CA TYR A 547 22.37 -21.52 -28.54
C TYR A 547 22.24 -21.69 -30.07
N GLU A 548 22.70 -20.70 -30.84
CA GLU A 548 22.76 -20.76 -32.30
C GLU A 548 23.54 -21.98 -32.78
N LYS A 549 24.78 -22.15 -32.32
CA LYS A 549 25.63 -23.29 -32.68
C LYS A 549 24.99 -24.62 -32.30
N THR A 550 24.41 -24.72 -31.11
CA THR A 550 23.71 -25.94 -30.65
C THR A 550 22.50 -26.23 -31.54
N ARG A 551 21.76 -25.20 -31.96
CA ARG A 551 20.63 -25.34 -32.87
C ARG A 551 21.09 -25.76 -34.27
N TYR A 552 22.18 -25.18 -34.78
CA TYR A 552 22.77 -25.57 -36.06
C TYR A 552 23.22 -27.04 -36.02
N VAL A 553 23.96 -27.47 -34.99
CA VAL A 553 24.40 -28.85 -34.82
C VAL A 553 23.20 -29.81 -34.66
N SER A 554 22.18 -29.44 -33.88
CA SER A 554 20.96 -30.24 -33.72
C SER A 554 20.15 -30.36 -35.02
N SER A 555 20.03 -29.26 -35.78
CA SER A 555 19.35 -29.25 -37.07
C SER A 555 20.11 -30.06 -38.13
N TYR A 556 21.45 -30.00 -38.10
CA TYR A 556 22.32 -30.76 -39.00
C TYR A 556 22.28 -32.26 -38.67
N ASN A 557 22.30 -32.64 -37.38
CA ASN A 557 22.12 -34.03 -36.94
C ASN A 557 20.73 -34.57 -37.30
N ARG A 558 19.71 -33.72 -37.39
CA ARG A 558 18.35 -34.11 -37.81
C ARG A 558 18.20 -34.23 -39.34
N ALA A 559 19.07 -33.60 -40.12
CA ALA A 559 19.03 -33.55 -41.58
C ALA A 559 19.93 -34.60 -42.27
N GLY A 560 20.51 -35.55 -41.52
CA GLY A 560 21.27 -36.66 -42.12
C GLY A 560 20.39 -37.58 -43.00
N PRO A 561 20.92 -38.17 -44.10
CA PRO A 561 20.12 -38.73 -45.20
C PRO A 561 19.31 -39.99 -44.86
N THR A 562 19.48 -40.57 -43.67
CA THR A 562 18.88 -41.85 -43.29
C THR A 562 17.55 -41.73 -42.55
N SER A 563 17.03 -40.51 -42.35
CA SER A 563 15.88 -40.24 -41.46
C SER A 563 14.61 -39.77 -42.19
N ALA A 564 14.59 -39.79 -43.53
CA ALA A 564 13.47 -39.28 -44.32
C ALA A 564 12.32 -40.29 -44.51
N ALA A 565 12.51 -41.57 -44.17
CA ALA A 565 11.49 -42.61 -44.40
C ALA A 565 10.43 -42.73 -43.28
N THR A 566 10.56 -42.01 -42.16
CA THR A 566 9.65 -42.15 -40.99
C THR A 566 8.90 -40.87 -40.62
N ALA A 567 8.98 -39.81 -41.44
CA ALA A 567 8.45 -38.49 -41.08
C ALA A 567 6.97 -38.23 -41.45
N ALA A 568 6.23 -39.22 -41.98
CA ALA A 568 4.86 -39.01 -42.46
C ALA A 568 3.73 -39.26 -41.43
N THR A 569 4.03 -39.68 -40.19
CA THR A 569 2.98 -40.15 -39.26
C THR A 569 3.02 -39.52 -37.86
N SER A 570 3.34 -38.22 -37.74
CA SER A 570 3.43 -37.59 -36.40
C SER A 570 2.98 -36.13 -36.39
N SER A 571 1.68 -35.91 -36.50
CA SER A 571 1.03 -34.63 -36.21
C SER A 571 0.02 -34.79 -35.08
N SER A 572 0.51 -35.11 -33.87
CA SER A 572 -0.22 -34.88 -32.61
C SER A 572 0.67 -35.20 -31.39
N SER A 573 0.70 -34.26 -30.44
CA SER A 573 1.08 -34.46 -29.02
C SER A 573 2.58 -34.63 -28.69
N ALA A 574 3.28 -33.52 -28.46
CA ALA A 574 4.65 -33.53 -27.93
C ALA A 574 4.66 -33.52 -26.39
N SER A 575 4.77 -34.71 -25.80
CA SER A 575 5.19 -34.91 -24.41
C SER A 575 6.65 -35.39 -24.38
N ALA A 576 7.34 -35.01 -23.31
CA ALA A 576 8.76 -35.19 -23.05
C ALA A 576 9.30 -36.62 -23.26
N TYR A 577 10.63 -36.71 -23.40
CA TYR A 577 11.46 -37.91 -23.60
C TYR A 577 11.75 -38.29 -25.07
N SER A 578 12.48 -37.42 -25.78
CA SER A 578 13.30 -37.88 -26.91
C SER A 578 14.66 -38.36 -26.37
N SER A 579 14.90 -39.66 -26.42
CA SER A 579 16.19 -40.29 -26.18
C SER A 579 17.24 -39.78 -27.19
N ASN A 580 18.34 -39.23 -26.66
CA ASN A 580 19.46 -38.68 -27.43
C ASN A 580 20.42 -39.83 -27.83
N PRO A 581 20.79 -40.03 -29.11
CA PRO A 581 21.58 -41.18 -29.54
C PRO A 581 23.10 -40.94 -29.54
N ASN A 582 23.64 -40.02 -28.73
CA ASN A 582 25.09 -39.75 -28.71
C ASN A 582 25.65 -39.66 -27.27
N PRO A 583 26.58 -40.55 -26.85
CA PRO A 583 26.97 -40.74 -25.45
C PRO A 583 28.01 -39.73 -24.91
N SER A 584 28.18 -38.56 -25.53
CA SER A 584 29.22 -37.58 -25.13
C SER A 584 28.71 -36.16 -24.86
N THR A 585 27.40 -35.94 -24.80
CA THR A 585 26.85 -34.64 -24.34
C THR A 585 26.67 -34.66 -22.83
N VAL A 586 27.58 -34.02 -22.10
CA VAL A 586 27.43 -33.77 -20.66
C VAL A 586 26.22 -32.85 -20.46
N SER A 587 25.14 -33.38 -19.90
CA SER A 587 24.05 -32.57 -19.35
C SER A 587 24.59 -31.80 -18.15
N ILE A 588 24.99 -30.54 -18.38
CA ILE A 588 25.36 -29.60 -17.31
C ILE A 588 24.09 -29.27 -16.51
N GLY A 589 23.92 -30.04 -15.44
CA GLY A 589 22.96 -29.77 -14.37
C GLY A 589 23.55 -28.76 -13.41
N GLY A 590 22.93 -27.57 -13.36
CA GLY A 590 23.09 -26.60 -12.29
C GLY A 590 21.69 -26.19 -11.83
N THR A 591 21.45 -26.29 -10.53
CA THR A 591 20.18 -26.05 -9.81
C THR A 591 19.41 -24.82 -10.31
N GLY A 592 18.35 -25.05 -11.08
CA GLY A 592 17.47 -24.00 -11.59
C GLY A 592 16.80 -24.43 -12.89
N ASN A 593 15.48 -24.30 -12.97
CA ASN A 593 14.61 -24.77 -14.04
C ASN A 593 15.17 -24.49 -15.47
N PRO A 594 15.84 -25.45 -16.15
CA PRO A 594 16.66 -25.17 -17.33
C PRO A 594 15.84 -24.87 -18.59
N GLY A 595 14.56 -25.26 -18.61
CA GLY A 595 13.65 -24.96 -19.71
C GLY A 595 13.39 -23.45 -19.89
N ILE A 596 13.34 -22.68 -18.80
CA ILE A 596 13.04 -21.24 -18.85
C ILE A 596 14.20 -20.43 -19.44
N ALA A 597 15.44 -20.78 -19.11
CA ALA A 597 16.61 -20.10 -19.66
C ALA A 597 16.75 -20.39 -21.16
N LEU A 598 16.55 -21.65 -21.55
CA LEU A 598 16.63 -22.09 -22.95
C LEU A 598 15.50 -21.49 -23.79
N ASP A 599 14.27 -21.40 -23.27
CA ASP A 599 13.15 -20.72 -23.92
C ASP A 599 13.35 -19.20 -24.04
N ARG A 600 14.03 -18.57 -23.07
CA ARG A 600 14.36 -17.14 -23.13
C ARG A 600 15.35 -16.83 -24.26
N TYR A 601 16.42 -17.62 -24.37
CA TYR A 601 17.40 -17.47 -25.45
C TYR A 601 16.82 -17.88 -26.81
N ARG A 602 15.96 -18.90 -26.85
CA ARG A 602 15.18 -19.27 -28.04
C ARG A 602 14.32 -18.12 -28.55
N LYS A 603 13.55 -17.48 -27.68
CA LYS A 603 12.70 -16.35 -28.04
C LYS A 603 13.51 -15.14 -28.49
N ALA A 604 14.62 -14.85 -27.82
CA ALA A 604 15.55 -13.79 -28.22
C ALA A 604 16.15 -14.06 -29.60
N TYR A 605 16.55 -15.30 -29.88
CA TYR A 605 17.05 -15.73 -31.18
C TYR A 605 15.96 -15.65 -32.28
N GLU A 606 14.77 -16.19 -32.04
CA GLU A 606 13.63 -16.14 -32.99
C GLU A 606 13.20 -14.70 -33.32
N SER A 607 13.30 -13.79 -32.34
CA SER A 607 13.07 -12.36 -32.57
C SER A 607 14.15 -11.68 -33.39
N ASN A 608 15.40 -12.13 -33.30
CA ASN A 608 16.53 -11.55 -34.03
C ASN A 608 16.61 -12.08 -35.47
N ILE A 609 16.11 -13.29 -35.73
CA ILE A 609 16.20 -13.93 -37.05
C ILE A 609 15.02 -13.61 -37.99
N SER A 610 13.90 -13.08 -37.48
CA SER A 610 12.71 -12.80 -38.29
C SER A 610 12.56 -11.30 -38.64
N PRO A 611 13.10 -10.82 -39.78
CA PRO A 611 12.97 -9.41 -40.19
C PRO A 611 11.50 -8.98 -40.37
N PHE A 612 10.61 -9.92 -40.67
CA PHE A 612 9.16 -9.68 -40.79
C PHE A 612 8.45 -9.51 -39.44
N ALA A 613 8.95 -10.09 -38.34
CA ALA A 613 8.38 -9.86 -37.01
C ALA A 613 8.74 -8.46 -36.50
N ALA A 614 9.98 -8.03 -36.74
CA ALA A 614 10.40 -6.65 -36.49
C ALA A 614 9.61 -5.65 -37.35
N PHE A 615 9.30 -6.00 -38.60
CA PHE A 615 8.46 -5.18 -39.48
C PHE A 615 7.00 -5.08 -39.00
N ARG A 616 6.32 -6.21 -38.72
CA ARG A 616 4.95 -6.20 -38.15
C ARG A 616 4.89 -5.49 -36.78
N GLY A 617 5.93 -5.61 -35.97
CA GLY A 617 6.07 -4.87 -34.72
C GLY A 617 6.11 -3.36 -34.92
N ARG A 618 6.90 -2.89 -35.89
CA ARG A 618 7.00 -1.46 -36.24
C ARG A 618 5.73 -0.92 -36.91
N GLU A 619 5.08 -1.73 -37.74
CA GLU A 619 3.85 -1.37 -38.44
C GLU A 619 2.65 -1.29 -37.49
N SER A 620 2.49 -2.26 -36.58
CA SER A 620 1.48 -2.22 -35.53
C SER A 620 1.69 -1.06 -34.54
N ALA A 621 2.95 -0.71 -34.24
CA ALA A 621 3.26 0.47 -33.42
C ALA A 621 2.96 1.80 -34.14
N ARG A 622 3.11 1.86 -35.47
CA ARG A 622 2.67 3.01 -36.28
C ARG A 622 1.15 3.10 -36.39
N ALA A 623 0.46 1.98 -36.56
CA ALA A 623 -1.00 1.93 -36.54
C ALA A 623 -1.55 2.42 -35.18
N TYR A 624 -0.95 1.98 -34.07
CA TYR A 624 -1.32 2.44 -32.73
C TYR A 624 -1.06 3.94 -32.46
N LYS A 625 -0.13 4.57 -33.21
CA LYS A 625 0.11 6.02 -33.13
C LYS A 625 -0.83 6.85 -34.00
N ARG A 626 -1.52 6.23 -34.96
CA ARG A 626 -2.48 6.90 -35.87
C ARG A 626 -3.93 6.91 -35.34
N MET A 627 -4.23 6.16 -34.28
CA MET A 627 -5.56 6.07 -33.66
C MET A 627 -5.83 7.23 -32.71
N SER A 628 -7.06 7.73 -32.70
CA SER A 628 -7.54 8.78 -31.78
C SER A 628 -7.50 8.28 -30.31
N PHE A 629 -7.41 9.18 -29.33
CA PHE A 629 -7.32 8.81 -27.90
C PHE A 629 -8.44 7.82 -27.45
N PRO A 630 -9.74 8.05 -27.74
CA PRO A 630 -10.79 7.08 -27.42
C PRO A 630 -10.61 5.74 -28.14
N GLU A 631 -10.16 5.74 -29.40
CA GLU A 631 -9.90 4.51 -30.15
C GLU A 631 -8.74 3.71 -29.55
N ARG A 632 -7.72 4.38 -29.00
CA ARG A 632 -6.60 3.73 -28.31
C ARG A 632 -7.06 3.07 -27.01
N VAL A 633 -7.96 3.72 -26.28
CA VAL A 633 -8.56 3.15 -25.07
C VAL A 633 -9.38 1.92 -25.44
N VAL A 634 -10.28 2.02 -26.42
CA VAL A 634 -11.07 0.87 -26.92
C VAL A 634 -10.15 -0.25 -27.39
N TYR A 635 -9.17 0.04 -28.25
CA TYR A 635 -8.22 -0.96 -28.75
C TYR A 635 -7.42 -1.63 -27.62
N SER A 636 -7.03 -0.89 -26.59
CA SER A 636 -6.34 -1.44 -25.42
C SER A 636 -7.25 -2.37 -24.61
N VAL A 637 -8.51 -2.00 -24.43
CA VAL A 637 -9.51 -2.80 -23.71
C VAL A 637 -9.86 -4.05 -24.51
N THR A 638 -10.12 -3.93 -25.81
CA THR A 638 -10.41 -5.06 -26.70
C THR A 638 -9.23 -6.03 -26.75
N ARG A 639 -7.99 -5.52 -26.82
CA ARG A 639 -6.79 -6.37 -26.78
C ARG A 639 -6.64 -7.06 -25.42
N MET A 640 -6.93 -6.39 -24.32
CA MET A 640 -6.90 -6.99 -22.97
C MET A 640 -7.96 -8.08 -22.80
N VAL A 641 -9.18 -7.85 -23.33
CA VAL A 641 -10.27 -8.83 -23.31
C VAL A 641 -9.98 -10.03 -24.22
N LEU A 642 -9.32 -9.83 -25.36
CA LEU A 642 -8.98 -10.91 -26.30
C LEU A 642 -7.65 -11.61 -26.00
N ALA A 643 -6.78 -11.04 -25.18
CA ALA A 643 -5.44 -11.59 -24.90
C ALA A 643 -5.47 -12.91 -24.12
N SER A 644 -6.51 -13.17 -23.32
CA SER A 644 -6.59 -14.36 -22.49
C SER A 644 -7.91 -15.11 -22.67
N ARG A 645 -7.84 -16.44 -22.62
CA ARG A 645 -9.03 -17.30 -22.72
C ARG A 645 -10.03 -17.05 -21.57
N THR A 646 -9.54 -16.67 -20.40
CA THR A 646 -10.33 -16.36 -19.21
C THR A 646 -11.01 -15.00 -19.31
N SER A 647 -10.31 -13.96 -19.78
CA SER A 647 -10.91 -12.62 -19.99
C SER A 647 -12.00 -12.65 -21.07
N ARG A 648 -11.84 -13.46 -22.12
CA ARG A 648 -12.89 -13.67 -23.13
C ARG A 648 -14.15 -14.31 -22.53
N ASN A 649 -14.01 -15.31 -21.67
CA ASN A 649 -15.14 -15.97 -21.03
C ASN A 649 -15.84 -15.07 -20.00
N LEU A 650 -15.09 -14.25 -19.26
CA LEU A 650 -15.65 -13.26 -18.33
C LEU A 650 -16.43 -12.16 -19.05
N PHE A 651 -15.92 -11.67 -20.18
CA PHE A 651 -16.63 -10.68 -20.99
C PHE A 651 -17.94 -11.25 -21.56
N ALA A 652 -17.91 -12.50 -22.05
CA ALA A 652 -19.13 -13.18 -22.50
C ALA A 652 -20.15 -13.34 -21.37
N ALA A 653 -19.71 -13.75 -20.17
CA ALA A 653 -20.58 -13.86 -19.00
C ALA A 653 -21.15 -12.49 -18.57
N TYR A 654 -20.34 -11.43 -18.63
CA TYR A 654 -20.77 -10.06 -18.37
C TYR A 654 -21.85 -9.60 -19.36
N CYS A 655 -21.65 -9.84 -20.66
CA CYS A 655 -22.66 -9.52 -21.66
C CYS A 655 -23.97 -10.28 -21.41
N VAL A 656 -23.91 -11.58 -21.09
CA VAL A 656 -25.11 -12.37 -20.76
C VAL A 656 -25.80 -11.84 -19.51
N ALA A 657 -25.04 -11.53 -18.45
CA ALA A 657 -25.59 -10.96 -17.22
C ALA A 657 -26.27 -9.61 -17.45
N LEU A 658 -25.68 -8.75 -18.30
CA LEU A 658 -26.29 -7.47 -18.69
C LEU A 658 -27.60 -7.70 -19.44
N HIS A 659 -27.65 -8.65 -20.38
CA HIS A 659 -28.89 -8.99 -21.06
C HIS A 659 -29.96 -9.51 -20.07
N VAL A 660 -29.58 -10.39 -19.13
CA VAL A 660 -30.49 -10.89 -18.09
C VAL A 660 -31.00 -9.74 -17.21
N LEU A 661 -30.14 -8.78 -16.84
CA LEU A 661 -30.52 -7.62 -16.05
C LEU A 661 -31.51 -6.73 -16.82
N VAL A 662 -31.24 -6.46 -18.11
CA VAL A 662 -32.15 -5.69 -18.95
C VAL A 662 -33.49 -6.40 -19.11
N PHE A 663 -33.49 -7.72 -19.37
CA PHE A 663 -34.71 -8.52 -19.39
C PHE A 663 -35.47 -8.49 -18.07
N PHE A 664 -34.78 -8.55 -16.94
CA PHE A 664 -35.39 -8.47 -15.62
C PHE A 664 -35.97 -7.07 -15.36
N SER A 665 -35.27 -6.01 -15.78
CA SER A 665 -35.77 -4.63 -15.65
C SER A 665 -37.01 -4.38 -16.52
N LEU A 666 -37.03 -4.91 -17.74
CA LEU A 666 -38.20 -4.84 -18.63
C LEU A 666 -39.34 -5.71 -18.11
N TYR A 667 -39.05 -6.86 -17.49
CA TYR A 667 -40.06 -7.72 -16.87
C TYR A 667 -40.69 -7.06 -15.64
N TRP A 668 -39.89 -6.42 -14.79
CA TRP A 668 -40.39 -5.68 -13.63
C TRP A 668 -41.17 -4.44 -14.05
N LEU A 669 -40.66 -3.67 -15.02
CA LEU A 669 -41.36 -2.51 -15.56
C LEU A 669 -42.68 -2.93 -16.23
N GLY A 670 -42.66 -4.01 -17.01
CA GLY A 670 -43.87 -4.57 -17.64
C GLY A 670 -44.86 -5.17 -16.65
N THR A 671 -44.39 -5.76 -15.54
CA THR A 671 -45.25 -6.24 -14.45
C THR A 671 -45.86 -5.07 -13.70
N SER A 672 -45.10 -4.01 -13.39
CA SER A 672 -45.65 -2.81 -12.76
C SER A 672 -46.64 -2.08 -13.66
N ASP A 673 -46.40 -2.04 -14.98
CA ASP A 673 -47.36 -1.50 -15.95
C ASP A 673 -48.61 -2.38 -16.01
N ALA A 674 -48.47 -3.70 -16.03
CA ALA A 674 -49.60 -4.63 -16.01
C ALA A 674 -50.42 -4.51 -14.71
N GLU A 675 -49.80 -4.24 -13.57
CA GLU A 675 -50.47 -4.05 -12.28
C GLU A 675 -51.19 -2.69 -12.20
N GLN A 676 -50.61 -1.63 -12.78
CA GLN A 676 -51.28 -0.34 -12.95
C GLN A 676 -52.45 -0.42 -13.95
N HIS A 677 -52.31 -1.19 -15.03
CA HIS A 677 -53.40 -1.43 -15.97
C HIS A 677 -54.47 -2.40 -15.41
N ALA A 678 -54.11 -3.37 -14.57
CA ALA A 678 -55.06 -4.27 -13.90
C ALA A 678 -55.86 -3.58 -12.79
N THR A 679 -55.24 -2.65 -12.05
CA THR A 679 -55.94 -1.80 -11.06
C THR A 679 -56.86 -0.79 -11.75
N ASN A 680 -56.46 -0.25 -12.90
CA ASN A 680 -57.33 0.56 -13.76
C ASN A 680 -58.46 -0.27 -14.41
N PHE A 681 -58.21 -1.54 -14.75
CA PHE A 681 -59.26 -2.44 -15.23
C PHE A 681 -60.26 -2.79 -14.12
N GLY A 682 -59.78 -3.07 -12.91
CA GLY A 682 -60.61 -3.32 -11.72
C GLY A 682 -61.45 -2.11 -11.30
N SER A 683 -60.89 -0.90 -11.37
CA SER A 683 -61.64 0.34 -11.11
C SER A 683 -62.61 0.67 -12.23
N SER A 684 -62.27 0.39 -13.50
CA SER A 684 -63.17 0.55 -14.64
C SER A 684 -64.31 -0.46 -14.64
N VAL A 685 -64.10 -1.70 -14.17
CA VAL A 685 -65.15 -2.72 -14.01
C VAL A 685 -66.07 -2.39 -12.83
N ALA A 686 -65.53 -1.86 -11.72
CA ALA A 686 -66.35 -1.37 -10.61
C ALA A 686 -67.16 -0.11 -11.00
N ALA A 687 -66.57 0.80 -11.79
CA ALA A 687 -67.24 1.97 -12.34
C ALA A 687 -68.25 1.59 -13.44
N ALA A 688 -67.99 0.56 -14.25
CA ALA A 688 -68.91 0.01 -15.24
C ALA A 688 -70.06 -0.76 -14.58
N ALA A 689 -69.84 -1.44 -13.45
CA ALA A 689 -70.90 -2.06 -12.66
C ALA A 689 -71.81 -1.01 -11.97
N ALA A 690 -71.22 0.08 -11.47
CA ALA A 690 -71.96 1.23 -10.96
C ALA A 690 -72.69 2.02 -12.07
N GLY A 691 -72.09 2.10 -13.27
CA GLY A 691 -72.67 2.71 -14.46
C GLY A 691 -73.76 1.86 -15.11
N ALA A 692 -73.65 0.52 -15.09
CA ALA A 692 -74.67 -0.39 -15.63
C ALA A 692 -75.94 -0.45 -14.75
N ALA A 693 -75.83 -0.16 -13.45
CA ALA A 693 -76.99 0.06 -12.58
C ALA A 693 -77.72 1.38 -12.90
N ALA A 694 -77.04 2.36 -13.50
CA ALA A 694 -77.60 3.64 -13.93
C ALA A 694 -78.00 3.68 -15.43
N ALA A 695 -77.45 2.78 -16.25
CA ALA A 695 -77.63 2.75 -17.71
C ALA A 695 -78.51 1.58 -18.22
N GLY A 696 -79.29 0.93 -17.35
CA GLY A 696 -80.42 0.07 -17.74
C GLY A 696 -81.58 0.80 -18.41
N ALA A 697 -81.38 2.04 -18.84
CA ALA A 697 -82.38 2.93 -19.42
C ALA A 697 -81.85 3.71 -20.64
N ALA A 698 -81.20 3.03 -21.60
CA ALA A 698 -81.16 3.43 -23.02
C ALA A 698 -80.25 2.46 -23.79
N GLY A 699 -80.82 1.63 -24.66
CA GLY A 699 -80.08 0.75 -25.55
C GLY A 699 -79.73 1.39 -26.89
N GLY A 700 -78.80 0.74 -27.61
CA GLY A 700 -78.70 0.80 -29.07
C GLY A 700 -77.33 1.19 -29.64
N ASP A 701 -76.57 0.16 -30.06
CA ASP A 701 -75.68 0.04 -31.23
C ASP A 701 -74.85 1.24 -31.72
N ASP A 702 -73.51 1.07 -31.81
CA ASP A 702 -72.80 1.15 -33.10
C ASP A 702 -71.34 0.62 -33.03
N HIS A 703 -70.90 -0.02 -34.11
CA HIS A 703 -69.57 -0.64 -34.31
C HIS A 703 -68.65 0.28 -35.16
N GLY A 704 -67.35 0.35 -34.87
CA GLY A 704 -66.32 0.90 -35.78
C GLY A 704 -64.91 0.53 -35.31
N ASP A 705 -64.25 -0.47 -35.91
CA ASP A 705 -63.39 -0.47 -37.11
C ASP A 705 -61.96 0.06 -36.86
N TRP A 706 -60.97 -0.78 -37.20
CA TRP A 706 -59.56 -0.68 -36.81
C TRP A 706 -58.72 -0.32 -38.05
N LYS A 707 -57.86 0.69 -37.96
CA LYS A 707 -56.84 0.97 -38.99
C LYS A 707 -55.46 1.19 -38.37
N ALA A 708 -54.50 0.41 -38.85
CA ALA A 708 -53.08 0.60 -38.62
C ALA A 708 -52.48 1.44 -39.77
N GLU A 709 -51.69 2.45 -39.43
CA GLU A 709 -50.79 3.09 -40.38
C GLU A 709 -49.33 3.03 -39.93
N ASN A 710 -48.54 2.61 -40.90
CA ASN A 710 -47.09 2.55 -40.98
C ASN A 710 -46.46 3.93 -40.75
N PHE A 711 -45.26 3.96 -40.16
CA PHE A 711 -44.27 4.98 -40.52
C PHE A 711 -42.87 4.37 -40.61
N ASN A 712 -42.34 4.37 -41.82
CA ASN A 712 -40.96 4.07 -42.17
C ASN A 712 -40.48 5.20 -43.08
N GLY A 713 -39.33 5.79 -42.75
CA GLY A 713 -38.49 6.59 -43.66
C GLY A 713 -38.81 8.09 -43.78
N ASN A 714 -38.06 8.92 -43.06
CA ASN A 714 -36.88 9.59 -43.64
C ASN A 714 -35.92 10.05 -42.52
#